data_AF-A0A9X4KWN3-F1
#
_entry.id   AF-A0A9X4KWN3-F1
#
_cell.length_a   1.000
_cell.length_b   1.000
_cell.length_c   1.000
_cell.angle_alpha   90.00
_cell.angle_beta   90.00
_cell.angle_gamma   90.00
#
_symmetry.space_group_name_H-M   'P 1'
#
loop_
_entity.id
_entity.type
_entity.pdbx_description
1 polymer ?
#
loop_
_entity_poly.entity_id
_entity_poly.type
_entity_poly.pdbx_seq_one_letter_code
_entity_poly.pdbx_strand_id
1 'polypeptide(L)'
;MRVKKYAGSLKAIPAVLLFALVSPLQALAGSGGPPPTAAYTAAVIGDTYQKQMDYYSFAEFNATTDLNDTQRAAVLSGLDASLAIPDQLEIVKTIGADNVTAFARDGDTLWIGTKKGLQRINVKERDSRDYTQYFTGPRYLYGGDDQVAGLYADGDHGVWVRNGKGIVHIRMTMRSLKDKADTYEQWTKAVNDRYGMIGEDVAFTRSGRTYTGSPTTNDNDGLWTSEYAIGEIYRYLTAKQLGDAAETAAAKADATRAAKAVMLLAQVSGRGDGFIARSYIMEGNAQPNGFWFKKESVNGAVYGIAVDTSDAQKKDELEITDPALVAEAKAAYLAATGRAYDADYGDKGTFPVIKSKSDGSVVWRLKSPIVEEVDPALAELYGGNQNDYKVIYKADTSSDEVNGQMALLYFAANYLFDGTGAEDDHLKALAIKFADRIVKGIVTHGFAMIDATGNPTTWARWNATYFAPQIDYTLNTEGVPPGEYEGGYESDVNADEIVSFVKTAIHLTSLDPANYGADNALFQEVYRKLWEPRADGGSYDNNDASYFDATNGIGYVDIMKQYIERKKNVLSSDFDDYPDINSAIHASGNWRLAVNFSDENLFAMAYLPLIDIEMNEDPNSDRVKTLREVFDQWWANMKDEQNPFYIYLYQKTYPERTDAQLDTAAWALSRMPQYPINFPVNNSMRADALLVQYFNYRDYTKISGDRKGVVSTNRPLPPDERQVHKFNSSPFAAFTNYTNATVLNNDYVDYTKVQYNPVSYASGSALSGTWFLLPYWMGRYYGMLEQQQ
;
A
#
# COMPACT_ATOMS: atom_id res chain seq x y z
N MET A 1 -29.57 62.85 -6.87
CA MET A 1 -30.55 63.68 -6.11
C MET A 1 -30.75 63.06 -4.74
N ARG A 2 -30.84 63.89 -3.69
CA ARG A 2 -30.73 63.52 -2.26
C ARG A 2 -31.88 62.66 -1.73
N VAL A 3 -31.49 61.76 -0.81
CA VAL A 3 -32.15 61.19 0.38
C VAL A 3 -33.47 61.84 0.83
N LYS A 4 -34.46 61.00 1.19
CA LYS A 4 -35.42 61.28 2.28
C LYS A 4 -35.65 60.02 3.14
N LYS A 5 -35.37 60.17 4.44
CA LYS A 5 -35.77 59.30 5.56
C LYS A 5 -37.28 59.39 5.78
N TYR A 6 -37.91 58.29 6.20
CA TYR A 6 -38.99 58.32 7.20
C TYR A 6 -38.90 57.11 8.12
N ALA A 7 -38.93 57.40 9.42
CA ALA A 7 -38.99 56.45 10.53
C ALA A 7 -40.46 56.19 10.90
N GLY A 8 -40.75 54.97 11.37
CA GLY A 8 -42.07 54.58 11.88
C GLY A 8 -42.02 53.36 12.80
N SER A 9 -41.86 53.65 14.10
CA SER A 9 -42.30 52.92 15.30
C SER A 9 -42.40 51.37 15.31
N LEU A 10 -41.54 50.76 16.14
CA LEU A 10 -41.71 49.42 16.72
C LEU A 10 -42.86 49.38 17.74
N LYS A 11 -43.66 48.29 17.70
CA LYS A 11 -44.26 47.66 18.89
C LYS A 11 -44.02 46.15 18.80
N ALA A 12 -43.49 45.60 19.90
CA ALA A 12 -43.03 44.22 20.04
C ALA A 12 -44.18 43.22 20.25
N ILE A 13 -44.04 42.02 19.67
CA ILE A 13 -44.72 40.76 20.00
C ILE A 13 -43.66 39.65 19.85
N PRO A 14 -43.53 38.68 20.79
CA PRO A 14 -42.29 37.92 20.99
C PRO A 14 -42.01 36.92 19.86
N ALA A 15 -40.74 36.86 19.47
CA ALA A 15 -40.22 35.96 18.45
C ALA A 15 -40.24 34.50 18.94
N VAL A 16 -41.05 33.67 18.29
CA VAL A 16 -40.75 32.24 18.13
C VAL A 16 -39.76 32.15 16.98
N LEU A 17 -38.48 31.92 17.28
CA LEU A 17 -37.46 31.65 16.27
C LEU A 17 -37.74 30.27 15.65
N LEU A 18 -38.42 30.26 14.51
CA LEU A 18 -38.24 29.20 13.52
C LEU A 18 -36.93 29.53 12.77
N PHE A 19 -35.83 28.92 13.18
CA PHE A 19 -34.68 28.80 12.28
C PHE A 19 -35.07 27.83 11.17
N ALA A 20 -35.46 28.38 10.01
CA ALA A 20 -35.34 27.64 8.77
C ALA A 20 -33.85 27.41 8.53
N LEU A 21 -33.35 26.25 8.98
CA LEU A 21 -32.05 25.73 8.58
C LEU A 21 -32.11 25.53 7.06
N VAL A 22 -31.50 26.46 6.33
CA VAL A 22 -31.07 26.23 4.96
C VAL A 22 -30.06 25.09 5.05
N SER A 23 -30.40 23.93 4.51
CA SER A 23 -29.52 22.76 4.46
C SER A 23 -28.15 23.15 3.91
N PRO A 24 -27.03 22.85 4.60
CA PRO A 24 -25.70 22.99 4.02
C PRO A 24 -25.44 21.77 3.12
N LEU A 25 -26.26 21.59 2.09
CA LEU A 25 -26.13 20.52 1.10
C LEU A 25 -25.87 21.19 -0.26
N GLN A 26 -24.75 21.91 -0.35
CA GLN A 26 -24.16 22.39 -1.62
C GLN A 26 -22.77 23.05 -1.48
N ALA A 27 -22.07 22.91 -0.35
CA ALA A 27 -20.76 23.55 -0.13
C ALA A 27 -19.60 22.56 0.16
N LEU A 28 -19.74 21.28 -0.18
CA LEU A 28 -18.67 20.27 -0.06
C LEU A 28 -18.18 19.84 -1.44
N ALA A 29 -17.77 20.82 -2.25
CA ALA A 29 -16.69 20.60 -3.19
C ALA A 29 -15.48 21.22 -2.50
N GLY A 30 -14.60 20.40 -1.91
CA GLY A 30 -13.36 20.87 -1.32
C GLY A 30 -12.66 21.79 -2.32
N SER A 31 -12.36 23.02 -1.91
CA SER A 31 -11.60 23.93 -2.76
C SER A 31 -10.21 23.32 -2.96
N GLY A 32 -9.97 22.71 -4.12
CA GLY A 32 -8.63 22.26 -4.50
C GLY A 32 -7.61 23.42 -4.38
N GLY A 33 -6.37 23.09 -4.07
CA GLY A 33 -5.31 24.02 -3.69
C GLY A 33 -5.07 24.10 -2.18
N PRO A 34 -4.12 24.94 -1.74
CA PRO A 34 -3.80 25.07 -0.32
C PRO A 34 -5.02 25.58 0.46
N PRO A 35 -5.37 24.98 1.62
CA PRO A 35 -6.46 25.50 2.44
C PRO A 35 -6.19 26.96 2.84
N PRO A 36 -7.21 27.77 3.17
CA PRO A 36 -7.00 29.18 3.54
C PRO A 36 -6.03 29.40 4.72
N THR A 37 -5.86 28.40 5.57
CA THR A 37 -4.93 28.38 6.71
C THR A 37 -3.51 27.92 6.35
N ALA A 38 -3.26 27.54 5.09
CA ALA A 38 -1.97 27.06 4.65
C ALA A 38 -0.90 28.15 4.73
N ALA A 39 0.21 27.83 5.39
CA ALA A 39 1.41 28.67 5.46
C ALA A 39 2.57 28.11 4.61
N TYR A 40 2.45 26.89 4.10
CA TYR A 40 3.46 26.27 3.25
C TYR A 40 3.47 26.88 1.84
N THR A 41 4.64 26.83 1.21
CA THR A 41 4.80 27.11 -0.22
C THR A 41 4.99 25.79 -0.96
N ALA A 42 4.40 25.66 -2.15
CA ALA A 42 4.58 24.49 -2.98
C ALA A 42 6.06 24.23 -3.27
N ALA A 43 6.47 22.96 -3.25
CA ALA A 43 7.74 22.56 -3.83
C ALA A 43 7.63 22.69 -5.35
N VAL A 44 8.45 23.56 -5.94
CA VAL A 44 8.45 23.79 -7.39
C VAL A 44 9.47 22.88 -8.04
N ILE A 45 9.06 22.02 -8.98
CA ILE A 45 9.97 21.16 -9.72
C ILE A 45 9.76 21.28 -11.23
N GLY A 46 10.83 21.62 -11.94
CA GLY A 46 10.85 21.61 -13.40
C GLY A 46 11.23 20.24 -13.94
N ASP A 47 11.62 20.23 -15.22
CA ASP A 47 12.14 19.02 -15.84
C ASP A 47 13.41 18.54 -15.12
N THR A 48 13.54 17.23 -15.03
CA THR A 48 14.66 16.55 -14.38
C THR A 48 15.17 15.42 -15.26
N TYR A 49 16.45 15.11 -15.18
CA TYR A 49 17.03 14.01 -15.93
C TYR A 49 16.49 12.67 -15.45
N GLN A 50 15.76 11.97 -16.31
CA GLN A 50 15.29 10.61 -16.11
C GLN A 50 16.22 9.62 -16.82
N LYS A 51 16.55 8.53 -16.11
CA LYS A 51 17.46 7.49 -16.60
C LYS A 51 16.70 6.53 -17.52
N GLN A 52 17.18 6.38 -18.75
CA GLN A 52 16.67 5.39 -19.70
C GLN A 52 17.80 4.48 -20.17
N MET A 53 17.61 3.16 -20.05
CA MET A 53 18.67 2.18 -20.29
C MET A 53 18.32 1.30 -21.49
N ASP A 54 19.26 1.20 -22.43
CA ASP A 54 19.29 0.12 -23.41
C ASP A 54 20.43 -0.85 -23.09
N TYR A 55 20.08 -2.13 -23.05
CA TYR A 55 20.98 -3.22 -22.65
C TYR A 55 21.36 -4.04 -23.88
N TYR A 56 22.66 -4.27 -24.06
CA TYR A 56 23.19 -5.06 -25.16
C TYR A 56 24.20 -6.09 -24.64
N SER A 57 23.98 -7.38 -24.90
CA SER A 57 25.10 -8.31 -24.98
C SER A 57 26.06 -7.86 -26.08
N PHE A 58 27.31 -8.35 -26.07
CA PHE A 58 28.26 -8.03 -27.14
C PHE A 58 27.74 -8.42 -28.53
N ALA A 59 27.00 -9.54 -28.63
CA ALA A 59 26.38 -9.96 -29.88
C ALA A 59 25.28 -8.98 -30.32
N GLU A 60 24.39 -8.58 -29.42
CA GLU A 60 23.31 -7.62 -29.70
C GLU A 60 23.87 -6.24 -30.07
N PHE A 61 24.91 -5.76 -29.38
CA PHE A 61 25.55 -4.47 -29.69
C PHE A 61 26.15 -4.46 -31.10
N ASN A 62 26.76 -5.57 -31.52
CA ASN A 62 27.32 -5.69 -32.86
C ASN A 62 26.22 -5.79 -33.94
N ALA A 63 25.06 -6.34 -33.60
CA ALA A 63 23.95 -6.55 -34.52
C ALA A 63 22.92 -5.40 -34.53
N THR A 64 22.93 -4.50 -33.54
CA THR A 64 21.90 -3.45 -33.45
C THR A 64 21.94 -2.50 -34.65
N THR A 65 20.75 -2.06 -35.05
CA THR A 65 20.53 -1.05 -36.09
C THR A 65 20.34 0.35 -35.49
N ASP A 66 20.32 0.48 -34.16
CA ASP A 66 20.26 1.77 -33.46
C ASP A 66 21.49 2.64 -33.72
N LEU A 67 22.61 2.01 -34.09
CA LEU A 67 23.88 2.66 -34.42
C LEU A 67 24.30 2.26 -35.84
N ASN A 68 24.70 3.25 -36.64
CA ASN A 68 25.44 2.97 -37.87
C ASN A 68 26.89 2.54 -37.55
N ASP A 69 27.60 2.00 -38.54
CA ASP A 69 28.96 1.47 -38.34
C ASP A 69 29.96 2.50 -37.81
N THR A 70 29.80 3.77 -38.21
CA THR A 70 30.67 4.86 -37.74
C THR A 70 30.40 5.18 -36.27
N GLN A 71 29.13 5.26 -35.87
CA GLN A 71 28.74 5.48 -34.48
C GLN A 71 29.19 4.31 -33.60
N ARG A 72 29.00 3.06 -34.05
CA ARG A 72 29.44 1.87 -33.32
C ARG A 72 30.96 1.87 -33.11
N ALA A 73 31.72 2.18 -34.16
CA ALA A 73 33.18 2.30 -34.07
C ALA A 73 33.62 3.40 -33.10
N ALA A 74 32.93 4.55 -33.10
CA ALA A 74 33.21 5.64 -32.17
C ALA A 74 32.95 5.23 -30.71
N VAL A 75 31.83 4.56 -30.43
CA VAL A 75 31.52 4.03 -29.09
C VAL A 75 32.61 3.07 -28.63
N LEU A 76 32.99 2.09 -29.46
CA LEU A 76 34.04 1.12 -29.10
C LEU A 76 35.40 1.80 -28.85
N SER A 77 35.81 2.72 -29.72
CA SER A 77 37.05 3.47 -29.56
C SER A 77 37.03 4.34 -28.30
N GLY A 78 35.88 4.95 -27.98
CA GLY A 78 35.72 5.76 -26.78
C GLY A 78 35.78 4.94 -25.50
N LEU A 79 35.11 3.78 -25.48
CA LEU A 79 35.16 2.83 -24.36
C LEU A 79 36.61 2.42 -24.06
N ASP A 80 37.43 2.16 -25.08
CA ASP A 80 38.84 1.81 -24.89
C ASP A 80 39.68 3.01 -24.44
N ALA A 81 39.44 4.20 -25.00
CA ALA A 81 40.16 5.42 -24.64
C ALA A 81 39.94 5.82 -23.16
N SER A 82 38.76 5.55 -22.61
CA SER A 82 38.40 5.89 -21.22
C SER A 82 39.23 5.17 -20.15
N LEU A 83 39.94 4.11 -20.51
CA LEU A 83 40.81 3.36 -19.60
C LEU A 83 42.09 4.13 -19.24
N ALA A 84 42.44 5.15 -20.03
CA ALA A 84 43.52 6.07 -19.73
C ALA A 84 43.06 7.13 -18.71
N ILE A 85 43.17 6.80 -17.42
CA ILE A 85 42.73 7.67 -16.33
C ILE A 85 43.66 8.88 -16.20
N PRO A 86 43.14 10.13 -16.20
CA PRO A 86 43.97 11.31 -16.00
C PRO A 86 44.56 11.39 -14.57
N ASP A 87 45.90 11.46 -14.46
CA ASP A 87 46.63 11.48 -13.18
C ASP A 87 46.30 12.66 -12.25
N GLN A 88 45.73 13.74 -12.79
CA GLN A 88 45.43 14.98 -12.05
C GLN A 88 44.05 14.99 -11.40
N LEU A 89 43.23 13.96 -11.61
CA LEU A 89 41.89 13.91 -11.05
C LEU A 89 41.94 13.70 -9.54
N GLU A 90 41.64 14.74 -8.76
CA GLU A 90 41.63 14.65 -7.29
C GLU A 90 40.66 13.58 -6.77
N ILE A 91 39.57 13.32 -7.49
CA ILE A 91 38.59 12.25 -7.16
C ILE A 91 39.24 10.86 -7.11
N VAL A 92 40.31 10.63 -7.88
CA VAL A 92 41.07 9.36 -7.86
C VAL A 92 41.73 9.14 -6.50
N LYS A 93 42.12 10.22 -5.81
CA LYS A 93 42.66 10.12 -4.44
C LYS A 93 41.58 9.76 -3.42
N THR A 94 40.36 10.24 -3.61
CA THR A 94 39.21 9.96 -2.72
C THR A 94 38.68 8.55 -2.89
N ILE A 95 38.50 8.09 -4.14
CA ILE A 95 37.99 6.74 -4.46
C ILE A 95 39.08 5.68 -4.29
N GLY A 96 40.35 6.08 -4.45
CA GLY A 96 41.51 5.21 -4.50
C GLY A 96 41.84 4.80 -5.94
N ALA A 97 43.10 5.00 -6.35
CA ALA A 97 43.56 4.73 -7.69
C ALA A 97 43.28 3.28 -8.14
N ASP A 98 43.40 2.32 -7.22
CA ASP A 98 43.14 0.91 -7.51
C ASP A 98 41.66 0.58 -7.76
N ASN A 99 40.74 1.48 -7.43
CA ASN A 99 39.30 1.27 -7.58
C ASN A 99 38.72 1.90 -8.85
N VAL A 100 39.37 2.93 -9.39
CA VAL A 100 38.93 3.62 -10.63
C VAL A 100 39.40 2.82 -11.84
N THR A 101 38.48 2.53 -12.76
CA THR A 101 38.73 1.67 -13.94
C THR A 101 38.52 2.37 -15.27
N ALA A 102 37.67 3.40 -15.31
CA ALA A 102 37.40 4.17 -16.52
C ALA A 102 37.01 5.62 -16.18
N PHE A 103 37.25 6.53 -17.11
CA PHE A 103 36.92 7.94 -16.99
C PHE A 103 36.31 8.49 -18.28
N ALA A 104 35.17 9.16 -18.17
CA ALA A 104 34.61 9.96 -19.26
C ALA A 104 34.11 11.31 -18.73
N ARG A 105 34.17 12.34 -19.57
CA ARG A 105 33.68 13.68 -19.25
C ARG A 105 32.70 14.14 -20.31
N ASP A 106 31.60 14.71 -19.86
CA ASP A 106 30.60 15.35 -20.71
C ASP A 106 30.27 16.75 -20.16
N GLY A 107 30.86 17.79 -20.76
CA GLY A 107 30.79 19.15 -20.24
C GLY A 107 31.27 19.25 -18.77
N ASP A 108 30.35 19.59 -17.88
CA ASP A 108 30.58 19.67 -16.42
C ASP A 108 30.36 18.35 -15.68
N THR A 109 29.82 17.33 -16.35
CA THR A 109 29.56 16.02 -15.78
C THR A 109 30.79 15.12 -15.90
N LEU A 110 31.17 14.49 -14.80
CA LEU A 110 32.19 13.45 -14.77
C LEU A 110 31.53 12.09 -14.57
N TRP A 111 31.90 11.13 -15.41
CA TRP A 111 31.55 9.73 -15.28
C TRP A 111 32.77 8.94 -14.85
N ILE A 112 32.68 8.28 -13.70
CA ILE A 112 33.77 7.52 -13.10
C ILE A 112 33.36 6.05 -13.02
N GLY A 113 34.05 5.22 -13.80
CA GLY A 113 33.92 3.77 -13.74
C GLY A 113 34.77 3.22 -12.61
N THR A 114 34.23 2.26 -11.86
CA THR A 114 34.95 1.60 -10.78
C THR A 114 34.85 0.08 -10.87
N LYS A 115 35.60 -0.62 -10.02
CA LYS A 115 35.45 -2.07 -9.82
C LYS A 115 34.11 -2.48 -9.18
N LYS A 116 33.30 -1.52 -8.72
CA LYS A 116 32.08 -1.75 -7.90
C LYS A 116 30.93 -0.83 -8.32
N GLY A 117 30.86 -0.51 -9.61
CA GLY A 117 29.79 0.28 -10.21
C GLY A 117 30.29 1.56 -10.86
N LEU A 118 29.34 2.41 -11.22
CA LEU A 118 29.55 3.67 -11.90
C LEU A 118 29.10 4.83 -11.01
N GLN A 119 29.83 5.95 -11.09
CA GLN A 119 29.47 7.20 -10.44
C GLN A 119 29.33 8.31 -11.48
N ARG A 120 28.30 9.14 -11.32
CA ARG A 120 28.13 10.40 -12.05
C ARG A 120 28.30 11.55 -11.08
N ILE A 121 29.21 12.48 -11.39
CA ILE A 121 29.48 13.64 -10.53
C ILE A 121 29.18 14.90 -11.32
N ASN A 122 28.28 15.74 -10.78
CA ASN A 122 27.97 17.04 -11.32
C ASN A 122 27.58 18.00 -10.18
N VAL A 123 28.48 18.89 -9.79
CA VAL A 123 28.24 19.87 -8.71
C VAL A 123 27.32 21.02 -9.11
N LYS A 124 26.83 21.03 -10.36
CA LYS A 124 25.81 21.96 -10.86
C LYS A 124 24.40 21.37 -10.85
N GLU A 125 24.21 20.14 -10.36
CA GLU A 125 22.86 19.63 -10.12
C GLU A 125 22.09 20.55 -9.19
N ARG A 126 20.78 20.64 -9.40
CA ARG A 126 19.92 21.51 -8.61
C ARG A 126 19.91 21.11 -7.14
N ASP A 127 19.85 19.81 -6.86
CA ASP A 127 19.84 19.25 -5.52
C ASP A 127 21.23 18.72 -5.16
N SER A 128 21.76 19.13 -4.02
CA SER A 128 23.07 18.67 -3.54
C SER A 128 23.14 17.15 -3.30
N ARG A 129 21.99 16.49 -3.04
CA ARG A 129 21.90 15.02 -2.95
C ARG A 129 22.23 14.33 -4.27
N ASP A 130 22.17 15.06 -5.38
CA ASP A 130 22.40 14.56 -6.74
C ASP A 130 23.80 14.92 -7.27
N TYR A 131 24.61 15.67 -6.51
CA TYR A 131 25.99 16.00 -6.89
C TYR A 131 26.81 14.77 -7.21
N THR A 132 26.53 13.65 -6.55
CA THR A 132 27.04 12.33 -6.91
C THR A 132 25.88 11.36 -6.99
N GLN A 133 25.73 10.71 -8.14
CA GLN A 133 24.77 9.63 -8.34
C GLN A 133 25.52 8.31 -8.51
N TYR A 134 24.96 7.24 -7.94
CA TYR A 134 25.55 5.91 -7.95
C TYR A 134 24.72 4.95 -8.81
N PHE A 135 25.41 4.11 -9.55
CA PHE A 135 24.82 3.17 -10.49
C PHE A 135 25.42 1.79 -10.25
N THR A 136 24.62 0.90 -9.68
CA THR A 136 25.01 -0.49 -9.39
C THR A 136 23.92 -1.46 -9.85
N GLY A 137 24.32 -2.70 -10.05
CA GLY A 137 23.44 -3.80 -10.36
C GLY A 137 22.87 -3.78 -11.78
N PRO A 138 22.06 -4.80 -12.09
CA PRO A 138 21.56 -5.04 -13.44
C PRO A 138 20.68 -3.94 -14.02
N ARG A 139 20.14 -3.03 -13.19
CA ARG A 139 19.42 -1.83 -13.67
C ARG A 139 20.32 -0.92 -14.50
N TYR A 140 21.63 -0.88 -14.21
CA TYR A 140 22.54 0.04 -14.88
C TYR A 140 23.72 -0.65 -15.55
N LEU A 141 24.09 -1.85 -15.11
CA LEU A 141 25.29 -2.56 -15.57
C LEU A 141 24.90 -3.95 -16.06
N TYR A 142 25.25 -4.26 -17.30
CA TYR A 142 24.73 -5.43 -18.02
C TYR A 142 24.99 -6.74 -17.27
N GLY A 143 23.94 -7.54 -17.07
CA GLY A 143 24.03 -8.86 -16.43
C GLY A 143 24.47 -8.83 -14.97
N GLY A 144 24.32 -7.70 -14.28
CA GLY A 144 24.73 -7.54 -12.87
C GLY A 144 26.23 -7.73 -12.68
N ASP A 145 27.04 -7.23 -13.60
CA ASP A 145 28.50 -7.16 -13.41
C ASP A 145 28.89 -5.71 -13.14
N ASP A 146 29.16 -5.41 -11.87
CA ASP A 146 29.49 -4.05 -11.42
C ASP A 146 30.91 -3.60 -11.80
N GLN A 147 31.72 -4.46 -12.42
CA GLN A 147 33.07 -4.10 -12.84
C GLN A 147 33.03 -3.31 -14.15
N VAL A 148 33.10 -1.98 -14.05
CA VAL A 148 33.17 -1.11 -15.22
C VAL A 148 34.51 -1.30 -15.92
N ALA A 149 34.48 -1.52 -17.24
CA ALA A 149 35.62 -1.81 -18.11
C ALA A 149 35.68 -0.87 -19.33
N GLY A 150 34.93 0.22 -19.31
CA GLY A 150 34.96 1.27 -20.32
C GLY A 150 33.77 2.20 -20.20
N LEU A 151 33.99 3.47 -20.50
CA LEU A 151 32.98 4.52 -20.56
C LEU A 151 33.09 5.32 -21.84
N TYR A 152 31.98 5.79 -22.38
CA TYR A 152 31.99 6.76 -23.46
C TYR A 152 30.80 7.70 -23.30
N ALA A 153 31.07 8.98 -23.08
CA ALA A 153 30.02 9.99 -23.02
C ALA A 153 29.25 10.03 -24.35
N ASP A 154 27.92 10.11 -24.28
CA ASP A 154 27.08 10.21 -25.49
C ASP A 154 27.01 11.64 -26.05
N GLY A 155 27.46 12.63 -25.27
CA GLY A 155 27.42 14.05 -25.61
C GLY A 155 26.07 14.72 -25.35
N ASP A 156 25.16 14.02 -24.67
CA ASP A 156 23.81 14.47 -24.30
C ASP A 156 23.50 14.05 -22.85
N HIS A 157 24.44 14.31 -21.95
CA HIS A 157 24.38 14.06 -20.50
C HIS A 157 24.38 12.58 -20.08
N GLY A 158 24.33 11.63 -21.01
CA GLY A 158 24.36 10.19 -20.78
C GLY A 158 25.73 9.56 -21.01
N VAL A 159 25.75 8.23 -20.99
CA VAL A 159 26.99 7.45 -21.09
C VAL A 159 26.74 6.03 -21.61
N TRP A 160 27.66 5.55 -22.43
CA TRP A 160 27.84 4.14 -22.76
C TRP A 160 28.78 3.51 -21.74
N VAL A 161 28.37 2.37 -21.18
CA VAL A 161 29.11 1.67 -20.13
C VAL A 161 29.36 0.24 -20.56
N ARG A 162 30.62 -0.20 -20.57
CA ARG A 162 31.01 -1.59 -20.85
C ARG A 162 31.45 -2.26 -19.55
N ASN A 163 31.02 -3.51 -19.35
CA ASN A 163 31.58 -4.41 -18.33
C ASN A 163 32.06 -5.71 -18.99
N GLY A 164 32.35 -6.76 -18.20
CA GLY A 164 32.81 -8.04 -18.73
C GLY A 164 31.74 -8.85 -19.48
N LYS A 165 30.47 -8.46 -19.36
CA LYS A 165 29.31 -9.21 -19.90
C LYS A 165 28.61 -8.53 -21.07
N GLY A 166 28.67 -7.20 -21.17
CA GLY A 166 27.98 -6.44 -22.22
C GLY A 166 28.14 -4.93 -22.10
N ILE A 167 27.25 -4.22 -22.77
CA ILE A 167 27.23 -2.75 -22.89
C ILE A 167 25.83 -2.23 -22.53
N VAL A 168 25.78 -1.15 -21.75
CA VAL A 168 24.54 -0.40 -21.46
C VAL A 168 24.69 1.02 -21.96
N HIS A 169 23.66 1.54 -22.64
CA HIS A 169 23.53 2.97 -22.90
C HIS A 169 22.58 3.58 -21.88
N ILE A 170 23.12 4.40 -20.97
CA ILE A 170 22.35 5.14 -19.97
C ILE A 170 22.14 6.56 -20.50
N ARG A 171 20.94 6.83 -21.00
CA ARG A 171 20.54 8.18 -21.40
C ARG A 171 20.00 8.95 -20.21
N MET A 172 20.32 10.23 -20.16
CA MET A 172 19.79 11.18 -19.18
C MET A 172 18.83 12.11 -19.91
N THR A 173 17.55 11.73 -20.00
CA THR A 173 16.55 12.50 -20.75
C THR A 173 15.78 13.42 -19.82
N MET A 174 15.78 14.73 -20.10
CA MET A 174 14.95 15.69 -19.36
C MET A 174 13.48 15.35 -19.54
N ARG A 175 12.79 15.14 -18.42
CA ARG A 175 11.35 14.93 -18.38
C ARG A 175 10.70 15.62 -17.20
N SER A 176 9.46 15.98 -17.46
CA SER A 176 8.52 16.56 -16.53
C SER A 176 7.98 15.48 -15.59
N LEU A 177 7.58 15.83 -14.35
CA LEU A 177 6.93 14.84 -13.47
C LEU A 177 5.57 14.37 -14.03
N LYS A 178 4.87 15.22 -14.79
CA LYS A 178 3.66 14.82 -15.52
C LYS A 178 3.95 13.76 -16.59
N ASP A 179 5.03 13.90 -17.36
CA ASP A 179 5.41 12.90 -18.38
C ASP A 179 5.71 11.54 -17.73
N LYS A 180 6.27 11.59 -16.53
CA LYS A 180 6.54 10.41 -15.71
C LYS A 180 5.25 9.81 -15.16
N ALA A 181 4.32 10.62 -14.64
CA ALA A 181 2.98 10.17 -14.26
C ALA A 181 2.28 9.45 -15.42
N ASP A 182 2.33 10.02 -16.62
CA ASP A 182 1.74 9.42 -17.82
C ASP A 182 2.39 8.08 -18.19
N THR A 183 3.68 7.93 -17.92
CA THR A 183 4.38 6.66 -18.13
C THR A 183 3.97 5.62 -17.09
N TYR A 184 3.85 6.00 -15.82
CA TYR A 184 3.35 5.11 -14.77
C TYR A 184 1.90 4.69 -15.00
N GLU A 185 1.08 5.59 -15.54
CA GLU A 185 -0.30 5.30 -15.88
C GLU A 185 -0.40 4.28 -17.03
N GLN A 186 0.35 4.52 -18.11
CA GLN A 186 0.46 3.55 -19.22
C GLN A 186 1.01 2.21 -18.76
N TRP A 187 2.00 2.22 -17.87
CA TRP A 187 2.57 1.01 -17.28
C TRP A 187 1.52 0.22 -16.50
N THR A 188 0.84 0.89 -15.55
CA THR A 188 -0.16 0.26 -14.67
C THR A 188 -1.26 -0.41 -15.49
N LYS A 189 -1.75 0.25 -16.53
CA LYS A 189 -2.75 -0.30 -17.45
C LYS A 189 -2.24 -1.50 -18.27
N ALA A 190 -1.00 -1.44 -18.78
CA ALA A 190 -0.46 -2.46 -19.68
C ALA A 190 0.09 -3.69 -18.93
N VAL A 191 0.50 -3.51 -17.67
CA VAL A 191 1.21 -4.53 -16.89
C VAL A 191 0.40 -5.01 -15.71
N ASN A 192 -0.28 -4.13 -14.98
CA ASN A 192 -0.81 -4.44 -13.64
C ASN A 192 -2.33 -4.64 -13.58
N ASP A 193 -3.13 -4.07 -14.49
CA ASP A 193 -4.60 -4.19 -14.49
C ASP A 193 -5.07 -5.61 -14.80
N ARG A 194 -5.82 -6.19 -13.85
CA ARG A 194 -6.53 -7.47 -13.93
C ARG A 194 -8.00 -7.24 -13.63
N TYR A 195 -8.80 -6.97 -14.67
CA TYR A 195 -10.24 -6.70 -14.53
C TYR A 195 -10.54 -5.50 -13.62
N GLY A 196 -9.68 -4.48 -13.64
CA GLY A 196 -9.77 -3.30 -12.78
C GLY A 196 -9.05 -3.44 -11.45
N MET A 197 -8.64 -4.66 -11.05
CA MET A 197 -7.73 -4.86 -9.92
C MET A 197 -6.30 -4.55 -10.32
N ILE A 198 -5.63 -3.67 -9.59
CA ILE A 198 -4.24 -3.33 -9.84
C ILE A 198 -3.36 -4.27 -9.02
N GLY A 199 -2.90 -5.32 -9.69
CA GLY A 199 -1.96 -6.29 -9.13
C GLY A 199 -0.59 -5.66 -8.93
N GLU A 200 0.07 -6.05 -7.86
CA GLU A 200 1.20 -5.29 -7.36
C GLU A 200 2.53 -5.78 -7.93
N ASP A 201 3.03 -6.98 -7.56
CA ASP A 201 4.24 -7.56 -8.17
C ASP A 201 3.86 -8.48 -9.35
N VAL A 202 3.85 -7.90 -10.55
CA VAL A 202 3.35 -8.58 -11.75
C VAL A 202 4.50 -9.02 -12.65
N ALA A 203 4.45 -10.30 -13.02
CA ALA A 203 5.31 -10.83 -14.04
C ALA A 203 5.05 -10.14 -15.38
N PHE A 204 6.10 -9.71 -16.07
CA PHE A 204 6.00 -9.08 -17.38
C PHE A 204 6.93 -9.74 -18.40
N THR A 205 6.59 -9.54 -19.67
CA THR A 205 7.47 -9.78 -20.81
C THR A 205 7.64 -8.49 -21.60
N ARG A 206 8.78 -8.35 -22.28
CA ARG A 206 9.14 -7.21 -23.10
C ARG A 206 9.43 -7.67 -24.53
N SER A 207 8.77 -7.03 -25.49
CA SER A 207 9.06 -7.17 -26.91
C SER A 207 9.41 -5.80 -27.49
N GLY A 208 10.69 -5.59 -27.81
CA GLY A 208 11.20 -4.25 -28.15
C GLY A 208 11.01 -3.27 -26.98
N ARG A 209 10.25 -2.20 -27.20
CA ARG A 209 9.90 -1.19 -26.19
C ARG A 209 8.52 -1.39 -25.56
N THR A 210 7.81 -2.45 -25.94
CA THR A 210 6.47 -2.75 -25.43
C THR A 210 6.57 -3.75 -24.28
N TYR A 211 5.88 -3.44 -23.19
CA TYR A 211 5.75 -4.30 -22.02
C TYR A 211 4.35 -4.90 -22.00
N THR A 212 4.25 -6.17 -21.60
CA THR A 212 2.98 -6.87 -21.45
C THR A 212 3.02 -7.65 -20.14
N GLY A 213 2.07 -7.36 -19.26
CA GLY A 213 1.93 -8.04 -17.99
C GLY A 213 1.16 -9.35 -18.09
N SER A 214 1.39 -10.20 -17.09
CA SER A 214 0.61 -11.41 -16.80
C SER A 214 0.09 -11.30 -15.37
N PRO A 215 -0.78 -10.34 -15.06
CA PRO A 215 -1.19 -10.07 -13.68
C PRO A 215 -1.97 -11.26 -13.12
N THR A 216 -1.60 -11.66 -11.91
CA THR A 216 -2.28 -12.70 -11.13
C THR A 216 -2.99 -12.07 -9.94
N THR A 217 -3.79 -12.87 -9.23
CA THR A 217 -4.35 -12.45 -7.95
C THR A 217 -3.27 -12.38 -6.88
N ASN A 218 -3.38 -11.38 -6.00
CA ASN A 218 -2.60 -11.20 -4.78
C ASN A 218 -3.56 -11.02 -3.60
N ASP A 219 -3.09 -11.34 -2.40
CA ASP A 219 -3.82 -11.25 -1.15
C ASP A 219 -4.27 -9.80 -0.89
N ASN A 220 -3.41 -8.82 -1.13
CA ASN A 220 -3.68 -7.41 -0.86
C ASN A 220 -4.16 -6.62 -2.10
N ASP A 221 -4.70 -7.28 -3.14
CA ASP A 221 -5.18 -6.62 -4.37
C ASP A 221 -6.16 -5.47 -4.05
N GLY A 222 -7.05 -5.66 -3.08
CA GLY A 222 -8.02 -4.65 -2.66
C GLY A 222 -7.37 -3.37 -2.10
N LEU A 223 -6.33 -3.50 -1.27
CA LEU A 223 -5.59 -2.37 -0.72
C LEU A 223 -4.88 -1.58 -1.84
N TRP A 224 -4.10 -2.26 -2.68
CA TRP A 224 -3.30 -1.61 -3.72
C TRP A 224 -4.17 -0.96 -4.81
N THR A 225 -5.30 -1.60 -5.14
CA THR A 225 -6.29 -1.02 -6.06
C THR A 225 -6.96 0.21 -5.45
N SER A 226 -7.20 0.20 -4.13
CA SER A 226 -7.75 1.36 -3.42
C SER A 226 -6.81 2.56 -3.43
N GLU A 227 -5.52 2.35 -3.14
CA GLU A 227 -4.50 3.40 -3.22
C GLU A 227 -4.38 3.99 -4.64
N TYR A 228 -4.39 3.12 -5.65
CA TYR A 228 -4.39 3.55 -7.06
C TYR A 228 -5.63 4.39 -7.39
N ALA A 229 -6.81 3.91 -7.00
CA ALA A 229 -8.07 4.61 -7.23
C ALA A 229 -8.09 5.98 -6.54
N ILE A 230 -7.60 6.09 -5.30
CA ILE A 230 -7.47 7.39 -4.61
C ILE A 230 -6.50 8.31 -5.36
N GLY A 231 -5.40 7.79 -5.90
CA GLY A 231 -4.49 8.55 -6.76
C GLY A 231 -5.18 9.10 -8.02
N GLU A 232 -5.97 8.28 -8.70
CA GLU A 232 -6.76 8.70 -9.87
C GLU A 232 -7.90 9.66 -9.50
N ILE A 233 -8.47 9.57 -8.30
CA ILE A 233 -9.40 10.58 -7.77
C ILE A 233 -8.69 11.91 -7.59
N TYR A 234 -7.48 11.95 -7.04
CA TYR A 234 -6.70 13.19 -6.95
C TYR A 234 -6.32 13.73 -8.33
N ARG A 235 -6.03 12.86 -9.31
CA ARG A 235 -5.84 13.26 -10.72
C ARG A 235 -7.08 13.90 -11.29
N TYR A 236 -8.25 13.29 -11.09
CA TYR A 236 -9.55 13.82 -11.51
C TYR A 236 -9.81 15.21 -10.92
N LEU A 237 -9.62 15.36 -9.61
CA LEU A 237 -9.80 16.63 -8.91
C LEU A 237 -8.82 17.70 -9.40
N THR A 238 -7.56 17.34 -9.58
CA THR A 238 -6.52 18.24 -10.12
C THR A 238 -6.87 18.70 -11.53
N ALA A 239 -7.27 17.76 -12.41
CA ALA A 239 -7.66 18.07 -13.78
C ALA A 239 -8.87 19.01 -13.85
N LYS A 240 -9.87 18.81 -12.98
CA LYS A 240 -11.02 19.73 -12.83
C LYS A 240 -10.58 21.12 -12.40
N GLN A 241 -9.70 21.21 -11.41
CA GLN A 241 -9.18 22.48 -10.92
C GLN A 241 -8.40 23.24 -12.01
N LEU A 242 -7.67 22.52 -12.86
CA LEU A 242 -6.91 23.08 -13.98
C LEU A 242 -7.77 23.35 -15.23
N GLY A 243 -9.02 22.90 -15.27
CA GLY A 243 -9.90 23.02 -16.44
C GLY A 243 -9.50 22.13 -17.62
N ASP A 244 -8.74 21.06 -17.37
CA ASP A 244 -8.36 20.09 -18.41
C ASP A 244 -9.48 19.04 -18.59
N ALA A 245 -10.37 19.29 -19.54
CA ALA A 245 -11.52 18.42 -19.79
C ALA A 245 -11.14 17.01 -20.26
N ALA A 246 -10.02 16.86 -20.98
CA ALA A 246 -9.61 15.55 -21.50
C ALA A 246 -9.03 14.68 -20.39
N GLU A 247 -8.14 15.27 -19.57
CA GLU A 247 -7.58 14.59 -18.40
C GLU A 247 -8.67 14.30 -17.35
N THR A 248 -9.63 15.21 -17.17
CA THR A 248 -10.77 15.01 -16.26
C THR A 248 -11.57 13.78 -16.64
N ALA A 249 -11.90 13.62 -17.93
CA ALA A 249 -12.65 12.46 -18.41
C ALA A 249 -11.85 11.16 -18.29
N ALA A 250 -10.55 11.19 -18.63
CA ALA A 250 -9.68 10.02 -18.52
C ALA A 250 -9.52 9.57 -17.06
N ALA A 251 -9.14 10.48 -16.17
CA ALA A 251 -8.95 10.19 -14.75
C ALA A 251 -10.23 9.72 -14.08
N LYS A 252 -11.40 10.30 -14.42
CA LYS A 252 -12.70 9.80 -13.91
C LYS A 252 -12.96 8.37 -14.36
N ALA A 253 -12.70 8.03 -15.62
CA ALA A 253 -12.89 6.67 -16.12
C ALA A 253 -11.98 5.66 -15.42
N ASP A 254 -10.70 6.02 -15.23
CA ASP A 254 -9.70 5.18 -14.56
C ASP A 254 -10.04 4.97 -13.07
N ALA A 255 -10.37 6.05 -12.36
CA ALA A 255 -10.80 6.02 -10.97
C ALA A 255 -12.09 5.21 -10.77
N THR A 256 -13.11 5.42 -11.63
CA THR A 256 -14.38 4.67 -11.56
C THR A 256 -14.16 3.19 -11.80
N ARG A 257 -13.31 2.81 -12.77
CA ARG A 257 -12.98 1.40 -13.04
C ARG A 257 -12.36 0.73 -11.81
N ALA A 258 -11.36 1.37 -11.19
CA ALA A 258 -10.70 0.83 -10.01
C ALA A 258 -11.63 0.80 -8.78
N ALA A 259 -12.45 1.85 -8.59
CA ALA A 259 -13.47 1.89 -7.53
C ALA A 259 -14.51 0.77 -7.67
N LYS A 260 -15.02 0.53 -8.89
CA LYS A 260 -15.89 -0.61 -9.18
C LYS A 260 -15.23 -1.95 -8.82
N ALA A 261 -13.93 -2.10 -9.08
CA ALA A 261 -13.22 -3.34 -8.77
C ALA A 261 -13.16 -3.62 -7.27
N VAL A 262 -12.84 -2.61 -6.46
CA VAL A 262 -12.83 -2.74 -5.00
C VAL A 262 -14.25 -2.94 -4.46
N MET A 263 -15.24 -2.21 -4.97
CA MET A 263 -16.66 -2.40 -4.61
C MET A 263 -17.16 -3.81 -4.94
N LEU A 264 -16.67 -4.43 -6.02
CA LEU A 264 -16.99 -5.80 -6.37
C LEU A 264 -16.57 -6.78 -5.26
N LEU A 265 -15.48 -6.53 -4.52
CA LEU A 265 -15.08 -7.39 -3.39
C LEU A 265 -16.13 -7.43 -2.28
N ALA A 266 -16.89 -6.34 -2.06
CA ALA A 266 -17.96 -6.31 -1.06
C ALA A 266 -19.21 -7.08 -1.49
N GLN A 267 -19.34 -7.44 -2.78
CA GLN A 267 -20.56 -8.05 -3.32
C GLN A 267 -20.33 -9.41 -3.99
N VAL A 268 -19.09 -9.73 -4.39
CA VAL A 268 -18.78 -10.96 -5.14
C VAL A 268 -19.17 -12.21 -4.36
N SER A 269 -19.09 -12.16 -3.03
CA SER A 269 -19.54 -13.23 -2.14
C SER A 269 -21.06 -13.42 -2.15
N GLY A 270 -21.84 -12.39 -2.51
CA GLY A 270 -23.31 -12.40 -2.53
C GLY A 270 -23.98 -12.51 -1.16
N ARG A 271 -23.23 -12.37 -0.06
CA ARG A 271 -23.71 -12.60 1.30
C ARG A 271 -24.50 -11.43 1.90
N GLY A 272 -24.23 -10.21 1.44
CA GLY A 272 -24.92 -9.01 1.91
C GLY A 272 -24.75 -8.67 3.40
N ASP A 273 -23.84 -9.34 4.11
CA ASP A 273 -23.63 -9.25 5.57
C ASP A 273 -22.41 -8.41 5.97
N GLY A 274 -21.81 -7.71 5.01
CA GLY A 274 -20.62 -6.87 5.23
C GLY A 274 -19.29 -7.59 5.04
N PHE A 275 -19.29 -8.89 4.72
CA PHE A 275 -18.07 -9.60 4.35
C PHE A 275 -17.51 -9.09 3.01
N ILE A 276 -16.26 -8.68 3.01
CA ILE A 276 -15.51 -8.33 1.80
C ILE A 276 -14.62 -9.51 1.42
N ALA A 277 -14.60 -9.89 0.14
CA ALA A 277 -13.68 -10.89 -0.36
C ALA A 277 -12.26 -10.33 -0.40
N ARG A 278 -11.25 -11.18 -0.16
CA ARG A 278 -9.85 -10.79 -0.19
C ARG A 278 -9.35 -10.50 -1.61
N SER A 279 -9.78 -11.33 -2.55
CA SER A 279 -9.56 -11.14 -3.99
C SER A 279 -10.59 -11.97 -4.77
N TYR A 280 -10.55 -11.91 -6.09
CA TYR A 280 -11.33 -12.79 -6.96
C TYR A 280 -10.58 -13.17 -8.23
N ILE A 281 -10.97 -14.27 -8.84
CA ILE A 281 -10.51 -14.75 -10.14
C ILE A 281 -11.68 -15.29 -10.96
N MET A 282 -11.46 -15.47 -12.26
CA MET A 282 -12.41 -16.17 -13.13
C MET A 282 -12.08 -17.66 -13.18
N GLU A 283 -13.11 -18.50 -13.31
CA GLU A 283 -12.96 -19.93 -13.54
C GLU A 283 -12.01 -20.20 -14.72
N GLY A 284 -11.06 -21.13 -14.52
CA GLY A 284 -9.99 -21.42 -15.47
C GLY A 284 -8.68 -20.68 -15.20
N ASN A 285 -8.68 -19.62 -14.38
CA ASN A 285 -7.45 -18.96 -13.94
C ASN A 285 -6.77 -19.79 -12.83
N ALA A 286 -5.44 -19.69 -12.75
CA ALA A 286 -4.66 -20.36 -11.71
C ALA A 286 -5.04 -19.84 -10.32
N GLN A 287 -5.35 -20.76 -9.41
CA GLN A 287 -5.63 -20.47 -8.01
C GLN A 287 -4.33 -20.59 -7.20
N PRO A 288 -3.88 -19.52 -6.54
CA PRO A 288 -2.81 -19.63 -5.57
C PRO A 288 -3.33 -20.19 -4.24
N ASN A 289 -2.45 -20.24 -3.24
CA ASN A 289 -2.77 -20.65 -1.88
C ASN A 289 -3.89 -19.78 -1.26
N GLY A 290 -4.50 -20.31 -0.20
CA GLY A 290 -5.58 -19.70 0.56
C GLY A 290 -6.92 -20.39 0.41
N PHE A 291 -7.93 -19.80 1.04
CA PHE A 291 -9.31 -20.30 1.05
C PHE A 291 -10.13 -19.63 -0.05
N TRP A 292 -10.62 -20.43 -1.00
CA TRP A 292 -11.34 -19.94 -2.17
C TRP A 292 -12.74 -20.55 -2.22
N PHE A 293 -13.70 -19.78 -2.73
CA PHE A 293 -15.11 -20.18 -2.80
C PHE A 293 -15.70 -19.84 -4.17
N LYS A 294 -16.61 -20.68 -4.64
CA LYS A 294 -17.41 -20.46 -5.86
C LYS A 294 -18.90 -20.59 -5.57
N LYS A 295 -19.75 -19.86 -6.29
CA LYS A 295 -21.21 -19.99 -6.18
C LYS A 295 -21.70 -21.22 -6.93
N GLU A 296 -22.56 -22.01 -6.32
CA GLU A 296 -23.18 -23.19 -6.91
C GLU A 296 -24.67 -23.26 -6.54
N SER A 297 -25.51 -23.68 -7.48
CA SER A 297 -26.93 -23.87 -7.23
C SER A 297 -27.23 -25.31 -6.85
N VAL A 298 -27.91 -25.51 -5.72
CA VAL A 298 -28.33 -26.83 -5.23
C VAL A 298 -29.80 -26.75 -4.85
N ASN A 299 -30.64 -27.55 -5.52
CA ASN A 299 -32.08 -27.64 -5.27
C ASN A 299 -32.83 -26.29 -5.27
N GLY A 300 -32.38 -25.32 -6.08
CA GLY A 300 -33.02 -24.01 -6.22
C GLY A 300 -32.52 -22.92 -5.26
N ALA A 301 -31.60 -23.24 -4.35
CA ALA A 301 -30.88 -22.26 -3.53
C ALA A 301 -29.41 -22.18 -3.96
N VAL A 302 -28.76 -21.05 -3.68
CA VAL A 302 -27.40 -20.74 -4.16
C VAL A 302 -26.46 -20.57 -2.97
N TYR A 303 -25.28 -21.17 -3.07
CA TYR A 303 -24.35 -21.28 -1.97
C TYR A 303 -22.90 -21.15 -2.41
N GLY A 304 -22.05 -20.63 -1.53
CA GLY A 304 -20.62 -20.71 -1.70
C GLY A 304 -20.10 -22.10 -1.36
N ILE A 305 -19.25 -22.63 -2.23
CA ILE A 305 -18.59 -23.92 -2.06
C ILE A 305 -17.09 -23.68 -2.11
N ALA A 306 -16.40 -24.17 -1.08
CA ALA A 306 -14.96 -24.10 -1.01
C ALA A 306 -14.33 -24.88 -2.19
N VAL A 307 -13.34 -24.26 -2.83
CA VAL A 307 -12.57 -24.88 -3.91
C VAL A 307 -11.46 -25.76 -3.31
N ASP A 308 -11.09 -26.84 -4.00
CA ASP A 308 -10.07 -27.78 -3.55
C ASP A 308 -8.64 -27.21 -3.68
N THR A 309 -8.29 -26.30 -2.76
CA THR A 309 -6.91 -25.80 -2.59
C THR A 309 -6.19 -26.54 -1.48
N SER A 310 -4.84 -26.49 -1.45
CA SER A 310 -4.02 -27.11 -0.41
C SER A 310 -4.41 -26.66 1.00
N ASP A 311 -4.70 -25.38 1.19
CA ASP A 311 -5.12 -24.84 2.48
C ASP A 311 -6.53 -25.31 2.82
N ALA A 312 -7.45 -25.39 1.85
CA ALA A 312 -8.75 -26.00 2.06
C ALA A 312 -8.68 -27.50 2.43
N GLN A 313 -7.54 -28.22 2.23
CA GLN A 313 -7.39 -29.61 2.71
C GLN A 313 -6.82 -29.72 4.14
N LYS A 314 -6.35 -28.63 4.75
CA LYS A 314 -6.00 -28.60 6.17
C LYS A 314 -7.29 -28.57 6.99
N LYS A 315 -7.49 -29.57 7.86
CA LYS A 315 -8.80 -29.90 8.45
C LYS A 315 -9.19 -29.06 9.66
N ASP A 316 -8.21 -28.56 10.41
CA ASP A 316 -8.42 -27.99 11.76
C ASP A 316 -8.70 -26.48 11.70
N GLU A 317 -8.29 -25.79 10.62
CA GLU A 317 -8.50 -24.35 10.41
C GLU A 317 -9.93 -24.01 9.89
N LEU A 318 -10.75 -25.04 9.64
CA LEU A 318 -12.04 -24.91 8.93
C LEU A 318 -13.24 -25.36 9.74
N GLU A 319 -13.11 -25.40 11.06
CA GLU A 319 -14.17 -25.82 11.96
C GLU A 319 -15.30 -24.79 12.00
N ILE A 320 -16.54 -25.23 11.80
CA ILE A 320 -17.73 -24.42 12.11
C ILE A 320 -17.93 -24.51 13.62
N THR A 321 -17.78 -23.39 14.33
CA THR A 321 -17.89 -23.34 15.80
C THR A 321 -19.26 -22.86 16.29
N ASP A 322 -20.04 -22.19 15.42
CA ASP A 322 -21.38 -21.71 15.74
C ASP A 322 -22.40 -22.87 15.79
N PRO A 323 -23.07 -23.11 16.94
CA PRO A 323 -24.01 -24.24 17.09
C PRO A 323 -25.22 -24.21 16.14
N ALA A 324 -25.70 -23.03 15.73
CA ALA A 324 -26.81 -22.91 14.81
C ALA A 324 -26.37 -23.27 13.38
N LEU A 325 -25.17 -22.84 12.98
CA LEU A 325 -24.59 -23.21 11.68
C LEU A 325 -24.25 -24.69 11.60
N VAL A 326 -23.80 -25.27 12.71
CA VAL A 326 -23.61 -26.72 12.83
C VAL A 326 -24.92 -27.46 12.56
N ALA A 327 -26.02 -27.02 13.18
CA ALA A 327 -27.33 -27.63 12.97
C ALA A 327 -27.84 -27.48 11.52
N GLU A 328 -27.67 -26.29 10.93
CA GLU A 328 -28.03 -26.01 9.54
C GLU A 328 -27.20 -26.86 8.56
N ALA A 329 -25.89 -26.92 8.73
CA ALA A 329 -24.98 -27.70 7.89
C ALA A 329 -25.32 -29.20 7.94
N LYS A 330 -25.62 -29.74 9.14
CA LYS A 330 -26.09 -31.13 9.30
C LYS A 330 -27.40 -31.38 8.56
N ALA A 331 -28.35 -30.45 8.63
CA ALA A 331 -29.63 -30.56 7.93
C ALA A 331 -29.47 -30.48 6.40
N ALA A 332 -28.64 -29.56 5.90
CA ALA A 332 -28.32 -29.41 4.48
C ALA A 332 -27.57 -30.64 3.93
N TYR A 333 -26.62 -31.20 4.69
CA TYR A 333 -25.94 -32.45 4.34
C TYR A 333 -26.92 -33.61 4.18
N LEU A 334 -27.83 -33.76 5.14
CA LEU A 334 -28.86 -34.80 5.09
C LEU A 334 -29.78 -34.61 3.89
N ALA A 335 -30.20 -33.38 3.60
CA ALA A 335 -31.05 -33.07 2.46
C ALA A 335 -30.36 -33.32 1.10
N ALA A 336 -29.06 -33.02 0.99
CA ALA A 336 -28.29 -33.17 -0.24
C ALA A 336 -27.86 -34.62 -0.52
N THR A 337 -27.53 -35.39 0.52
CA THR A 337 -26.92 -36.72 0.39
C THR A 337 -27.82 -37.87 0.81
N GLY A 338 -28.89 -37.59 1.57
CA GLY A 338 -29.72 -38.61 2.22
C GLY A 338 -29.03 -39.35 3.38
N ARG A 339 -27.82 -38.94 3.77
CA ARG A 339 -27.04 -39.55 4.86
C ARG A 339 -26.93 -38.62 6.06
N ALA A 340 -26.88 -39.20 7.26
CA ALA A 340 -26.64 -38.43 8.47
C ALA A 340 -25.17 -38.00 8.55
N TYR A 341 -24.93 -36.71 8.78
CA TYR A 341 -23.59 -36.15 8.88
C TYR A 341 -22.71 -36.87 9.91
N ASP A 342 -23.26 -37.07 11.11
CA ASP A 342 -22.53 -37.69 12.24
C ASP A 342 -22.17 -39.16 11.98
N ALA A 343 -22.89 -39.83 11.07
CA ALA A 343 -22.57 -41.20 10.66
C ALA A 343 -21.35 -41.27 9.73
N ASP A 344 -21.14 -40.24 8.90
CA ASP A 344 -20.05 -40.18 7.93
C ASP A 344 -18.78 -39.54 8.53
N TYR A 345 -18.92 -38.64 9.52
CA TYR A 345 -17.81 -37.83 10.06
C TYR A 345 -17.58 -37.95 11.58
N GLY A 346 -18.47 -38.61 12.33
CA GLY A 346 -18.39 -38.79 13.79
C GLY A 346 -18.68 -37.53 14.62
N ASP A 347 -18.70 -37.67 15.95
CA ASP A 347 -19.02 -36.60 16.93
C ASP A 347 -17.81 -35.69 17.25
N LYS A 348 -16.99 -35.34 16.25
CA LYS A 348 -15.68 -34.73 16.54
C LYS A 348 -15.70 -33.25 16.98
N GLY A 349 -16.86 -32.61 17.19
CA GLY A 349 -16.93 -31.16 17.50
C GLY A 349 -16.38 -30.24 16.40
N THR A 350 -15.90 -30.83 15.30
CA THR A 350 -15.18 -30.22 14.20
C THR A 350 -15.94 -30.56 12.93
N PHE A 351 -16.40 -29.53 12.22
CA PHE A 351 -17.22 -29.69 11.02
C PHE A 351 -16.36 -29.40 9.79
N PRO A 352 -15.69 -30.41 9.19
CA PRO A 352 -14.85 -30.19 8.03
C PRO A 352 -15.56 -29.44 6.90
N VAL A 353 -14.82 -28.59 6.21
CA VAL A 353 -15.06 -28.34 4.79
C VAL A 353 -14.96 -29.69 4.08
N ILE A 354 -16.10 -30.26 3.70
CA ILE A 354 -16.14 -31.59 3.12
C ILE A 354 -15.79 -31.53 1.64
N LYS A 355 -14.72 -32.22 1.26
CA LYS A 355 -14.38 -32.53 -0.13
C LYS A 355 -15.03 -33.84 -0.55
N SER A 356 -15.61 -33.92 -1.75
CA SER A 356 -15.88 -35.22 -2.39
C SER A 356 -14.55 -35.80 -2.88
N LYS A 357 -14.25 -37.06 -2.52
CA LYS A 357 -13.08 -37.79 -3.05
C LYS A 357 -13.44 -38.87 -4.07
N SER A 358 -14.71 -39.04 -4.48
CA SER A 358 -15.05 -40.18 -5.36
C SER A 358 -16.29 -40.08 -6.25
N ASP A 359 -17.24 -39.17 -6.03
CA ASP A 359 -18.55 -39.28 -6.71
C ASP A 359 -19.20 -37.97 -7.20
N GLY A 360 -18.59 -36.81 -6.98
CA GLY A 360 -19.13 -35.55 -7.49
C GLY A 360 -20.40 -35.04 -6.78
N SER A 361 -20.74 -35.56 -5.59
CA SER A 361 -21.82 -34.99 -4.77
C SER A 361 -21.38 -33.73 -3.98
N VAL A 362 -22.24 -32.71 -3.95
CA VAL A 362 -22.01 -31.35 -3.40
C VAL A 362 -22.06 -31.32 -1.87
N VAL A 363 -21.08 -30.70 -1.20
CA VAL A 363 -21.09 -30.53 0.26
C VAL A 363 -20.50 -29.17 0.76
N TRP A 364 -21.36 -28.15 0.66
CA TRP A 364 -21.60 -26.97 1.54
C TRP A 364 -20.49 -26.31 2.37
N ARG A 365 -20.27 -24.98 2.18
CA ARG A 365 -19.90 -24.04 3.25
C ARG A 365 -20.11 -22.56 2.89
N LEU A 366 -21.17 -21.95 3.42
CA LEU A 366 -21.19 -20.54 3.86
C LEU A 366 -22.08 -20.40 5.11
N LYS A 367 -21.72 -19.51 6.04
CA LYS A 367 -22.59 -19.01 7.13
C LYS A 367 -23.86 -18.31 6.62
N SER A 368 -23.77 -17.67 5.46
CA SER A 368 -24.84 -16.81 4.92
C SER A 368 -25.30 -17.34 3.57
N PRO A 369 -26.62 -17.46 3.32
CA PRO A 369 -27.12 -17.76 1.98
C PRO A 369 -26.63 -16.69 1.00
N ILE A 370 -26.50 -17.05 -0.27
CA ILE A 370 -26.31 -16.05 -1.33
C ILE A 370 -27.65 -15.34 -1.47
N VAL A 371 -27.71 -14.09 -1.01
CA VAL A 371 -28.94 -13.29 -0.91
C VAL A 371 -29.00 -12.17 -1.93
N GLU A 372 -27.89 -11.87 -2.60
CA GLU A 372 -27.85 -10.86 -3.67
C GLU A 372 -26.97 -11.29 -4.85
N GLU A 373 -27.41 -10.89 -6.04
CA GLU A 373 -26.63 -10.94 -7.27
C GLU A 373 -25.64 -9.77 -7.29
N VAL A 374 -24.58 -9.89 -8.10
CA VAL A 374 -23.64 -8.79 -8.33
C VAL A 374 -24.34 -7.67 -9.10
N ASP A 375 -24.14 -6.43 -8.70
CA ASP A 375 -24.72 -5.29 -9.39
C ASP A 375 -24.21 -5.23 -10.85
N PRO A 376 -25.07 -5.00 -11.86
CA PRO A 376 -24.66 -4.98 -13.26
C PRO A 376 -23.50 -4.02 -13.54
N ALA A 377 -23.43 -2.87 -12.85
CA ALA A 377 -22.35 -1.90 -13.04
C ALA A 377 -20.99 -2.44 -12.60
N LEU A 378 -20.96 -3.39 -11.66
CA LEU A 378 -19.74 -4.07 -11.19
C LEU A 378 -19.44 -5.30 -12.05
N ALA A 379 -20.48 -6.02 -12.50
CA ALA A 379 -20.37 -7.22 -13.33
C ALA A 379 -19.72 -6.97 -14.71
N GLU A 380 -19.77 -5.72 -15.19
CA GLU A 380 -19.05 -5.28 -16.40
C GLU A 380 -17.55 -5.61 -16.37
N LEU A 381 -16.91 -5.61 -15.19
CA LEU A 381 -15.47 -5.83 -15.05
C LEU A 381 -15.02 -7.22 -15.51
N TYR A 382 -15.88 -8.23 -15.35
CA TYR A 382 -15.64 -9.58 -15.82
C TYR A 382 -16.48 -9.96 -17.06
N GLY A 383 -16.98 -8.94 -17.78
CA GLY A 383 -17.54 -9.08 -19.12
C GLY A 383 -19.07 -9.02 -19.21
N GLY A 384 -19.79 -8.67 -18.15
CA GLY A 384 -21.24 -8.37 -18.10
C GLY A 384 -22.20 -9.52 -18.44
N ASN A 385 -21.78 -10.45 -19.28
CA ASN A 385 -22.49 -11.66 -19.72
C ASN A 385 -21.87 -12.94 -19.12
N GLN A 386 -20.81 -12.81 -18.33
CA GLN A 386 -20.25 -13.93 -17.60
C GLN A 386 -21.10 -14.17 -16.36
N ASN A 387 -21.65 -15.38 -16.30
CA ASN A 387 -22.43 -15.89 -15.18
C ASN A 387 -21.67 -15.68 -13.86
N ASP A 388 -22.24 -15.01 -12.85
CA ASP A 388 -21.63 -14.77 -11.53
C ASP A 388 -21.06 -16.05 -10.88
N TYR A 389 -21.58 -17.21 -11.28
CA TYR A 389 -21.13 -18.54 -10.86
C TYR A 389 -19.73 -18.92 -11.39
N LYS A 390 -19.20 -18.17 -12.36
CA LYS A 390 -17.82 -18.31 -12.85
C LYS A 390 -16.81 -17.50 -12.06
N VAL A 391 -17.27 -16.64 -11.15
CA VAL A 391 -16.37 -15.88 -10.28
C VAL A 391 -16.04 -16.73 -9.06
N ILE A 392 -14.74 -16.89 -8.80
CA ILE A 392 -14.21 -17.55 -7.61
C ILE A 392 -13.59 -16.48 -6.74
N TYR A 393 -13.99 -16.38 -5.48
CA TYR A 393 -13.51 -15.36 -4.55
C TYR A 393 -12.67 -15.96 -3.43
N LYS A 394 -11.69 -15.20 -2.96
CA LYS A 394 -10.83 -15.54 -1.84
C LYS A 394 -11.45 -15.03 -0.54
N ALA A 395 -11.41 -15.89 0.46
CA ALA A 395 -11.87 -15.65 1.82
C ALA A 395 -10.71 -15.26 2.74
N ASP A 396 -10.94 -15.26 4.05
CA ASP A 396 -9.94 -14.93 5.08
C ASP A 396 -9.26 -13.56 4.84
N THR A 397 -10.10 -12.54 4.67
CA THR A 397 -9.68 -11.16 4.39
C THR A 397 -8.96 -10.54 5.59
N SER A 398 -7.83 -9.87 5.35
CA SER A 398 -7.11 -9.13 6.40
C SER A 398 -7.68 -7.74 6.63
N SER A 399 -7.23 -7.08 7.69
CA SER A 399 -7.58 -5.69 8.00
C SER A 399 -7.11 -4.73 6.89
N ASP A 400 -5.97 -5.02 6.26
CA ASP A 400 -5.38 -4.28 5.14
C ASP A 400 -6.38 -3.99 4.01
N GLU A 401 -7.15 -5.00 3.60
CA GLU A 401 -8.14 -4.89 2.53
C GLU A 401 -9.34 -4.07 2.99
N VAL A 402 -9.78 -4.23 4.24
CA VAL A 402 -10.86 -3.41 4.84
C VAL A 402 -10.43 -1.95 4.92
N ASN A 403 -9.17 -1.71 5.28
CA ASN A 403 -8.58 -0.38 5.39
C ASN A 403 -8.59 0.36 4.05
N GLY A 404 -8.00 -0.24 3.02
CA GLY A 404 -8.04 0.31 1.66
C GLY A 404 -9.47 0.54 1.17
N GLN A 405 -10.36 -0.42 1.39
CA GLN A 405 -11.74 -0.33 0.95
C GLN A 405 -12.51 0.81 1.63
N MET A 406 -12.41 0.95 2.95
CA MET A 406 -13.09 2.04 3.68
C MET A 406 -12.56 3.41 3.26
N ALA A 407 -11.24 3.56 3.09
CA ALA A 407 -10.65 4.79 2.57
C ALA A 407 -11.17 5.11 1.17
N LEU A 408 -11.19 4.13 0.25
CA LEU A 408 -11.69 4.36 -1.10
C LEU A 408 -13.18 4.70 -1.13
N LEU A 409 -14.02 4.02 -0.34
CA LEU A 409 -15.46 4.31 -0.29
C LEU A 409 -15.72 5.77 0.14
N TYR A 410 -14.94 6.28 1.09
CA TYR A 410 -14.96 7.70 1.47
C TYR A 410 -14.63 8.62 0.28
N PHE A 411 -13.47 8.41 -0.35
CA PHE A 411 -13.02 9.28 -1.44
C PHE A 411 -13.94 9.19 -2.66
N ALA A 412 -14.40 8.00 -3.02
CA ALA A 412 -15.25 7.77 -4.17
C ALA A 412 -16.61 8.46 -4.01
N ALA A 413 -17.29 8.27 -2.87
CA ALA A 413 -18.61 8.87 -2.64
C ALA A 413 -18.58 10.40 -2.50
N ASN A 414 -17.49 10.98 -1.98
CA ASN A 414 -17.37 12.42 -1.77
C ASN A 414 -16.85 13.17 -2.99
N TYR A 415 -15.91 12.57 -3.73
CA TYR A 415 -15.13 13.30 -4.73
C TYR A 415 -15.27 12.75 -6.15
N LEU A 416 -15.49 11.45 -6.34
CA LEU A 416 -15.57 10.82 -7.65
C LEU A 416 -16.99 10.79 -8.21
N PHE A 417 -17.92 10.25 -7.42
CA PHE A 417 -19.33 10.09 -7.77
C PHE A 417 -20.09 11.37 -7.43
N ASP A 418 -19.78 12.42 -8.19
CA ASP A 418 -20.22 13.79 -7.95
C ASP A 418 -21.63 14.11 -8.48
N GLY A 419 -22.40 13.09 -8.85
CA GLY A 419 -23.79 13.21 -9.30
C GLY A 419 -23.94 13.84 -10.69
N THR A 420 -22.89 13.80 -11.51
CA THR A 420 -22.94 14.35 -12.88
C THR A 420 -23.72 13.48 -13.85
N GLY A 421 -24.01 12.23 -13.48
CA GLY A 421 -24.85 11.31 -14.24
C GLY A 421 -25.47 10.21 -13.37
N ALA A 422 -26.44 9.48 -13.93
CA ALA A 422 -27.18 8.45 -13.20
C ALA A 422 -26.29 7.28 -12.70
N GLU A 423 -25.20 6.99 -13.41
CA GLU A 423 -24.21 6.00 -12.94
C GLU A 423 -23.49 6.47 -11.66
N ASP A 424 -23.13 7.76 -11.57
CA ASP A 424 -22.52 8.30 -10.35
C ASP A 424 -23.46 8.17 -9.16
N ASP A 425 -24.74 8.55 -9.33
CA ASP A 425 -25.74 8.45 -8.28
C ASP A 425 -25.90 7.00 -7.78
N HIS A 426 -25.92 6.04 -8.71
CA HIS A 426 -26.01 4.61 -8.40
C HIS A 426 -24.77 4.08 -7.69
N LEU A 427 -23.58 4.38 -8.20
CA LEU A 427 -22.31 3.95 -7.60
C LEU A 427 -22.10 4.60 -6.22
N LYS A 428 -22.53 5.85 -6.02
CA LYS A 428 -22.53 6.51 -4.72
C LYS A 428 -23.46 5.80 -3.73
N ALA A 429 -24.67 5.44 -4.15
CA ALA A 429 -25.59 4.67 -3.32
C ALA A 429 -25.01 3.31 -2.93
N LEU A 430 -24.35 2.61 -3.86
CA LEU A 430 -23.62 1.37 -3.57
C LEU A 430 -22.46 1.61 -2.59
N ALA A 431 -21.69 2.68 -2.73
CA ALA A 431 -20.59 2.98 -1.83
C ALA A 431 -21.06 3.21 -0.39
N ILE A 432 -22.17 3.96 -0.21
CA ILE A 432 -22.81 4.16 1.10
C ILE A 432 -23.31 2.83 1.66
N LYS A 433 -24.01 2.03 0.85
CA LYS A 433 -24.52 0.70 1.20
C LYS A 433 -23.41 -0.24 1.67
N PHE A 434 -22.26 -0.25 1.00
CA PHE A 434 -21.15 -1.12 1.36
C PHE A 434 -20.44 -0.66 2.64
N ALA A 435 -20.20 0.65 2.80
CA ALA A 435 -19.61 1.18 4.03
C ALA A 435 -20.49 0.87 5.27
N ASP A 436 -21.80 1.06 5.14
CA ASP A 436 -22.78 0.71 6.17
C ASP A 436 -22.68 -0.78 6.55
N ARG A 437 -22.80 -1.67 5.57
CA ARG A 437 -22.79 -3.13 5.81
C ARG A 437 -21.49 -3.61 6.42
N ILE A 438 -20.34 -3.12 5.94
CA ILE A 438 -19.01 -3.50 6.45
C ILE A 438 -18.93 -3.14 7.94
N VAL A 439 -19.18 -1.88 8.30
CA VAL A 439 -19.03 -1.43 9.69
C VAL A 439 -20.12 -2.02 10.59
N LYS A 440 -21.36 -2.14 10.12
CA LYS A 440 -22.43 -2.84 10.85
C LYS A 440 -22.08 -4.29 11.10
N GLY A 441 -21.54 -4.98 10.10
CA GLY A 441 -21.04 -6.34 10.21
C GLY A 441 -19.96 -6.45 11.29
N ILE A 442 -18.94 -5.58 11.25
CA ILE A 442 -17.87 -5.54 12.25
C ILE A 442 -18.42 -5.30 13.65
N VAL A 443 -19.23 -4.25 13.85
CA VAL A 443 -19.77 -3.86 15.16
C VAL A 443 -20.70 -4.93 15.75
N THR A 444 -21.62 -5.48 14.95
CA THR A 444 -22.61 -6.47 15.43
C THR A 444 -22.01 -7.85 15.68
N HIS A 445 -20.84 -8.14 15.11
CA HIS A 445 -20.07 -9.36 15.40
C HIS A 445 -18.93 -9.09 16.38
N GLY A 446 -19.13 -8.14 17.30
CA GLY A 446 -18.19 -7.90 18.41
C GLY A 446 -16.84 -7.39 17.93
N PHE A 447 -16.83 -6.46 16.98
CA PHE A 447 -15.62 -5.86 16.40
C PHE A 447 -14.75 -6.87 15.62
N ALA A 448 -15.36 -7.74 14.83
CA ALA A 448 -14.62 -8.65 13.95
C ALA A 448 -15.35 -8.82 12.62
N MET A 449 -14.58 -8.96 11.54
CA MET A 449 -15.15 -9.39 10.26
C MET A 449 -15.36 -10.90 10.28
N ILE A 450 -16.59 -11.34 9.98
CA ILE A 450 -16.92 -12.76 9.90
C ILE A 450 -16.82 -13.25 8.47
N ASP A 451 -16.04 -14.31 8.29
CA ASP A 451 -15.73 -14.87 6.99
C ASP A 451 -16.87 -15.76 6.44
N ALA A 452 -16.69 -16.21 5.21
CA ALA A 452 -17.40 -17.30 4.54
C ALA A 452 -17.68 -18.47 5.49
N THR A 453 -16.69 -18.80 6.32
CA THR A 453 -16.65 -19.90 7.27
C THR A 453 -17.63 -19.79 8.44
N GLY A 454 -18.05 -18.56 8.77
CA GLY A 454 -18.78 -18.24 9.99
C GLY A 454 -17.90 -17.90 11.20
N ASN A 455 -16.58 -18.08 11.09
CA ASN A 455 -15.61 -17.63 12.08
C ASN A 455 -15.12 -16.22 11.74
N PRO A 456 -14.54 -15.49 12.72
CA PRO A 456 -13.74 -14.31 12.43
C PRO A 456 -12.64 -14.63 11.42
N THR A 457 -12.37 -13.69 10.51
CA THR A 457 -11.15 -13.71 9.69
C THR A 457 -9.90 -13.75 10.57
N THR A 458 -8.75 -14.08 10.02
CA THR A 458 -7.49 -14.15 10.79
C THR A 458 -7.07 -12.78 11.31
N TRP A 459 -7.10 -11.74 10.46
CA TRP A 459 -6.47 -10.44 10.76
C TRP A 459 -7.47 -9.27 10.84
N ALA A 460 -8.67 -9.35 10.26
CA ALA A 460 -9.68 -8.29 10.37
C ALA A 460 -10.46 -8.41 11.70
N ARG A 461 -9.77 -8.09 12.80
CA ARG A 461 -10.25 -8.13 14.18
C ARG A 461 -9.88 -6.84 14.92
N TRP A 462 -10.84 -6.27 15.63
CA TRP A 462 -10.73 -5.02 16.39
C TRP A 462 -11.39 -5.10 17.77
N ASN A 463 -11.71 -6.32 18.22
CA ASN A 463 -12.23 -6.54 19.57
C ASN A 463 -11.16 -6.24 20.61
N ALA A 464 -11.60 -5.84 21.81
CA ALA A 464 -10.67 -5.49 22.87
C ALA A 464 -9.71 -6.66 23.12
N THR A 465 -10.21 -7.89 23.23
CA THR A 465 -9.40 -9.12 23.45
C THR A 465 -8.21 -9.25 22.50
N TYR A 466 -8.34 -8.84 21.24
CA TYR A 466 -7.26 -8.82 20.26
C TYR A 466 -6.16 -7.78 20.56
N PHE A 467 -6.52 -6.68 21.22
CA PHE A 467 -5.59 -5.61 21.61
C PHE A 467 -4.87 -5.88 22.94
N ALA A 468 -5.30 -6.88 23.73
CA ALA A 468 -4.58 -7.24 24.96
C ALA A 468 -3.22 -7.85 24.61
N PRO A 469 -2.14 -7.44 25.29
CA PRO A 469 -0.90 -8.17 25.24
C PRO A 469 -1.04 -9.47 26.07
N GLN A 470 -0.37 -10.54 25.66
CA GLN A 470 -0.64 -11.91 26.09
C GLN A 470 -0.66 -12.12 27.63
N ILE A 471 -1.65 -12.88 28.12
CA ILE A 471 -1.61 -13.59 29.40
C ILE A 471 -0.74 -14.85 29.21
N ASP A 472 0.15 -15.11 30.17
CA ASP A 472 0.94 -16.34 30.41
C ASP A 472 0.53 -17.58 29.56
N TYR A 473 1.47 -18.08 28.75
CA TYR A 473 1.37 -19.26 27.87
C TYR A 473 0.94 -20.58 28.56
N THR A 474 0.78 -20.61 29.88
CA THR A 474 0.37 -21.80 30.64
C THR A 474 -1.14 -21.90 30.91
N LEU A 475 -1.92 -20.85 30.65
CA LEU A 475 -3.38 -20.88 30.77
C LEU A 475 -4.02 -21.36 29.47
N ASN A 476 -4.01 -22.68 29.27
CA ASN A 476 -4.84 -23.37 28.29
C ASN A 476 -6.32 -23.28 28.73
N THR A 477 -6.96 -22.12 28.56
CA THR A 477 -8.40 -22.00 28.74
C THR A 477 -9.09 -22.58 27.51
N GLU A 478 -9.61 -23.79 27.66
CA GLU A 478 -10.55 -24.40 26.72
C GLU A 478 -11.64 -23.38 26.35
N GLY A 479 -11.71 -23.00 25.07
CA GLY A 479 -12.74 -22.09 24.54
C GLY A 479 -12.24 -20.93 23.69
N VAL A 480 -10.92 -20.71 23.59
CA VAL A 480 -10.34 -19.69 22.70
C VAL A 480 -9.99 -20.31 21.34
N PRO A 481 -10.50 -19.78 20.20
CA PRO A 481 -10.23 -20.34 18.88
C PRO A 481 -8.73 -20.36 18.54
N PRO A 482 -8.22 -21.42 17.90
CA PRO A 482 -6.84 -21.46 17.42
C PRO A 482 -6.58 -20.31 16.43
N GLY A 483 -5.57 -19.47 16.72
CA GLY A 483 -5.18 -18.32 15.88
C GLY A 483 -5.10 -16.98 16.60
N GLU A 484 -5.53 -16.89 17.87
CA GLU A 484 -5.38 -15.70 18.72
C GLU A 484 -3.96 -15.57 19.32
N TYR A 485 -2.93 -15.49 18.47
CA TYR A 485 -1.53 -15.61 18.93
C TYR A 485 -0.59 -14.43 18.63
N GLU A 486 -1.08 -13.25 18.21
CA GLU A 486 -0.22 -12.06 18.00
C GLU A 486 -0.63 -10.90 18.93
N GLY A 487 -0.23 -11.03 20.20
CA GLY A 487 -0.62 -10.15 21.31
C GLY A 487 -0.29 -8.67 21.12
N GLY A 488 -1.33 -7.84 20.92
CA GLY A 488 -1.33 -6.40 21.14
C GLY A 488 -0.29 -5.56 20.37
N TYR A 489 0.56 -6.14 19.53
CA TYR A 489 1.65 -5.47 18.83
C TYR A 489 1.17 -4.47 17.79
N GLU A 490 0.04 -4.76 17.14
CA GLU A 490 -0.61 -3.93 16.11
C GLU A 490 -1.82 -3.16 16.65
N SER A 491 -2.04 -3.20 17.98
CA SER A 491 -3.20 -2.57 18.62
C SER A 491 -3.34 -1.07 18.32
N ASP A 492 -2.22 -0.35 18.13
CA ASP A 492 -2.19 1.06 17.75
C ASP A 492 -2.71 1.29 16.32
N VAL A 493 -2.25 0.53 15.33
CA VAL A 493 -2.75 0.63 13.95
C VAL A 493 -4.18 0.11 13.84
N ASN A 494 -4.53 -0.99 14.53
CA ASN A 494 -5.90 -1.50 14.52
C ASN A 494 -6.88 -0.54 15.21
N ALA A 495 -6.45 0.16 16.28
CA ALA A 495 -7.28 1.20 16.89
C ALA A 495 -7.53 2.36 15.92
N ASP A 496 -6.52 2.80 15.16
CA ASP A 496 -6.67 3.82 14.12
C ASP A 496 -7.64 3.37 13.02
N GLU A 497 -7.50 2.13 12.54
CA GLU A 497 -8.40 1.51 11.55
C GLU A 497 -9.87 1.58 11.98
N ILE A 498 -10.23 1.03 13.14
CA ILE A 498 -11.64 0.98 13.53
C ILE A 498 -12.23 2.36 13.83
N VAL A 499 -11.45 3.28 14.41
CA VAL A 499 -11.86 4.68 14.61
C VAL A 499 -12.15 5.33 13.26
N SER A 500 -11.28 5.12 12.28
CA SER A 500 -11.47 5.59 10.91
C SER A 500 -12.68 4.97 10.22
N PHE A 501 -12.87 3.66 10.32
CA PHE A 501 -13.97 2.95 9.65
C PHE A 501 -15.32 3.42 10.16
N VAL A 502 -15.48 3.50 11.49
CA VAL A 502 -16.72 3.97 12.12
C VAL A 502 -16.97 5.43 11.74
N LYS A 503 -15.95 6.29 11.76
CA LYS A 503 -16.10 7.70 11.36
C LYS A 503 -16.50 7.84 9.89
N THR A 504 -15.90 7.04 9.02
CA THR A 504 -16.22 6.98 7.60
C THR A 504 -17.67 6.54 7.38
N ALA A 505 -18.11 5.47 8.06
CA ALA A 505 -19.49 5.01 7.97
C ALA A 505 -20.50 6.04 8.49
N ILE A 506 -20.19 6.74 9.60
CA ILE A 506 -21.00 7.89 10.08
C ILE A 506 -21.16 8.93 8.97
N HIS A 507 -20.05 9.35 8.38
CA HIS A 507 -20.08 10.38 7.33
C HIS A 507 -20.92 9.91 6.14
N LEU A 508 -20.65 8.72 5.60
CA LEU A 508 -21.32 8.22 4.39
C LEU A 508 -22.81 7.95 4.60
N THR A 509 -23.20 7.32 5.71
CA THR A 509 -24.62 7.05 6.02
C THR A 509 -25.40 8.33 6.32
N SER A 510 -24.73 9.41 6.76
CA SER A 510 -25.37 10.72 6.92
C SER A 510 -25.79 11.37 5.60
N LEU A 511 -25.23 10.92 4.47
CA LEU A 511 -25.61 11.39 3.13
C LEU A 511 -26.97 10.84 2.67
N ASP A 512 -27.46 9.76 3.31
CA ASP A 512 -28.77 9.17 3.06
C ASP A 512 -29.46 8.77 4.39
N PRO A 513 -29.90 9.76 5.18
CA PRO A 513 -30.48 9.51 6.50
C PRO A 513 -31.84 8.80 6.43
N ALA A 514 -32.52 8.83 5.28
CA ALA A 514 -33.80 8.17 5.10
C ALA A 514 -33.68 6.65 5.17
N ASN A 515 -32.60 6.10 4.61
CA ASN A 515 -32.35 4.66 4.60
C ASN A 515 -31.42 4.19 5.74
N TYR A 516 -30.49 5.05 6.20
CA TYR A 516 -29.43 4.64 7.13
C TYR A 516 -29.45 5.34 8.49
N GLY A 517 -30.50 6.13 8.82
CA GLY A 517 -30.53 6.89 10.07
C GLY A 517 -30.38 6.07 11.35
N ALA A 518 -30.89 4.83 11.38
CA ALA A 518 -30.76 3.94 12.54
C ALA A 518 -29.32 3.41 12.71
N ASP A 519 -28.70 2.98 11.61
CA ASP A 519 -27.33 2.47 11.61
C ASP A 519 -26.32 3.61 11.85
N ASN A 520 -26.58 4.81 11.31
CA ASN A 520 -25.82 6.00 11.64
C ASN A 520 -25.83 6.30 13.14
N ALA A 521 -26.99 6.23 13.81
CA ALA A 521 -27.10 6.43 15.24
C ALA A 521 -26.33 5.37 16.05
N LEU A 522 -26.34 4.12 15.59
CA LEU A 522 -25.49 3.05 16.15
C LEU A 522 -24.01 3.41 16.01
N PHE A 523 -23.56 3.81 14.83
CA PHE A 523 -22.16 4.16 14.59
C PHE A 523 -21.71 5.38 15.41
N GLN A 524 -22.56 6.39 15.57
CA GLN A 524 -22.29 7.55 16.44
C GLN A 524 -22.07 7.12 17.90
N GLU A 525 -22.88 6.20 18.41
CA GLU A 525 -22.71 5.67 19.78
C GLU A 525 -21.42 4.85 19.91
N VAL A 526 -21.09 4.04 18.90
CA VAL A 526 -19.82 3.30 18.86
C VAL A 526 -18.64 4.27 18.82
N TYR A 527 -18.69 5.28 17.96
CA TYR A 527 -17.63 6.30 17.86
C TYR A 527 -17.45 7.03 19.18
N ARG A 528 -18.55 7.45 19.82
CA ARG A 528 -18.51 8.07 21.14
C ARG A 528 -17.72 7.23 22.13
N LYS A 529 -17.98 5.91 22.20
CA LYS A 529 -17.23 4.98 23.06
C LYS A 529 -15.74 4.92 22.72
N LEU A 530 -15.38 4.92 21.44
CA LEU A 530 -13.96 4.88 21.00
C LEU A 530 -13.14 6.05 21.56
N TRP A 531 -13.80 7.19 21.78
CA TRP A 531 -13.23 8.39 22.39
C TRP A 531 -13.37 8.45 23.93
N GLU A 532 -14.20 7.60 24.54
CA GLU A 532 -14.33 7.58 26.00
C GLU A 532 -13.04 7.06 26.64
N PRO A 533 -12.46 7.78 27.61
CA PRO A 533 -11.35 7.23 28.37
C PRO A 533 -11.84 6.04 29.19
N ARG A 534 -10.95 5.09 29.46
CA ARG A 534 -11.31 3.97 30.35
C ARG A 534 -11.52 4.47 31.78
N ALA A 535 -12.49 3.89 32.48
CA ALA A 535 -12.86 4.26 33.84
C ALA A 535 -11.77 4.00 34.89
N ASP A 536 -10.83 3.10 34.60
CA ASP A 536 -9.72 2.73 35.49
C ASP A 536 -8.47 3.63 35.30
N GLY A 537 -8.46 4.49 34.28
CA GLY A 537 -7.32 5.34 33.93
C GLY A 537 -6.04 4.57 33.57
N GLY A 538 -6.14 3.26 33.32
CA GLY A 538 -5.00 2.36 33.15
C GLY A 538 -4.59 2.13 31.70
N SER A 539 -3.34 1.69 31.51
CA SER A 539 -2.90 1.03 30.28
C SER A 539 -3.56 -0.36 30.16
N TYR A 540 -3.54 -0.96 28.97
CA TYR A 540 -3.91 -2.37 28.79
C TYR A 540 -2.89 -3.23 29.54
N ASP A 541 -3.26 -3.73 30.73
CA ASP A 541 -2.46 -4.64 31.56
C ASP A 541 -2.76 -6.09 31.15
N ASN A 542 -1.69 -6.86 30.95
CA ASN A 542 -1.72 -8.26 30.53
C ASN A 542 -2.31 -9.21 31.59
N ASN A 543 -2.74 -8.72 32.76
CA ASN A 543 -3.18 -9.57 33.87
C ASN A 543 -4.65 -9.36 34.30
N ASP A 544 -5.41 -8.51 33.61
CA ASP A 544 -6.80 -8.22 34.00
C ASP A 544 -7.81 -9.07 33.21
N ALA A 545 -8.39 -10.08 33.89
CA ALA A 545 -9.42 -10.95 33.30
C ALA A 545 -10.79 -10.28 33.11
N SER A 546 -11.01 -9.04 33.57
CA SER A 546 -12.25 -8.27 33.32
C SER A 546 -12.35 -7.74 31.88
N TYR A 547 -11.31 -7.95 31.09
CA TYR A 547 -11.10 -7.48 29.73
C TYR A 547 -12.00 -8.11 28.67
N PHE A 548 -12.52 -9.31 28.96
CA PHE A 548 -13.30 -10.09 28.03
C PHE A 548 -14.77 -9.62 28.09
N ASP A 549 -15.18 -8.85 27.06
CA ASP A 549 -16.56 -8.48 26.68
C ASP A 549 -17.12 -7.11 27.14
N ALA A 550 -16.85 -6.63 28.36
CA ALA A 550 -17.60 -5.48 28.90
C ALA A 550 -17.17 -4.07 28.40
N THR A 551 -16.03 -3.93 27.71
CA THR A 551 -15.40 -2.63 27.39
C THR A 551 -15.11 -2.41 25.90
N ASN A 552 -15.65 -3.25 25.01
CA ASN A 552 -15.37 -3.18 23.57
C ASN A 552 -15.56 -1.76 23.01
N GLY A 553 -14.49 -1.24 22.41
CA GLY A 553 -14.44 0.10 21.85
C GLY A 553 -14.30 1.24 22.87
N ILE A 554 -13.97 1.03 24.14
CA ILE A 554 -13.68 2.13 25.09
C ILE A 554 -12.17 2.38 25.14
N GLY A 555 -11.74 3.64 25.00
CA GLY A 555 -10.35 4.06 25.17
C GLY A 555 -9.44 3.81 23.96
N TYR A 556 -10.01 3.52 22.78
CA TYR A 556 -9.20 3.19 21.59
C TYR A 556 -8.37 4.37 21.10
N VAL A 557 -8.87 5.60 21.25
CA VAL A 557 -8.07 6.79 20.95
C VAL A 557 -6.88 6.93 21.91
N ASP A 558 -7.00 6.49 23.16
CA ASP A 558 -5.84 6.47 24.08
C ASP A 558 -4.78 5.47 23.62
N ILE A 559 -5.17 4.36 23.00
CA ILE A 559 -4.25 3.38 22.37
C ILE A 559 -3.48 4.02 21.22
N MET A 560 -4.18 4.74 20.34
CA MET A 560 -3.57 5.43 19.19
C MET A 560 -2.49 6.43 19.63
N LYS A 561 -2.65 7.07 20.80
CA LYS A 561 -1.66 8.00 21.37
C LYS A 561 -0.42 7.32 21.93
N GLN A 562 -0.41 6.00 22.05
CA GLN A 562 0.64 5.22 22.70
C GLN A 562 1.56 4.50 21.71
N TYR A 563 1.54 4.81 20.40
CA TYR A 563 2.38 4.15 19.38
C TYR A 563 3.84 3.98 19.82
N ILE A 564 4.55 5.08 20.12
CA ILE A 564 5.97 5.03 20.52
C ILE A 564 6.15 4.23 21.84
N GLU A 565 5.25 4.41 22.80
CA GLU A 565 5.33 3.70 24.09
C GLU A 565 5.13 2.19 23.93
N ARG A 566 4.17 1.78 23.11
CA ARG A 566 3.88 0.38 22.81
C ARG A 566 5.04 -0.27 22.07
N LYS A 567 5.61 0.40 21.07
CA LYS A 567 6.81 -0.12 20.39
C LYS A 567 8.02 -0.19 21.32
N LYS A 568 8.17 0.72 22.30
CA LYS A 568 9.18 0.59 23.37
C LYS A 568 8.98 -0.64 24.25
N ASN A 569 7.74 -1.02 24.54
CA ASN A 569 7.44 -2.13 25.45
C ASN A 569 7.56 -3.50 24.76
N VAL A 570 7.07 -3.67 23.53
CA VAL A 570 7.13 -4.97 22.82
C VAL A 570 8.55 -5.37 22.42
N LEU A 571 9.43 -4.38 22.19
CA LEU A 571 10.86 -4.63 21.97
C LEU A 571 11.53 -5.43 23.08
N SER A 572 11.01 -5.35 24.31
CA SER A 572 11.57 -6.07 25.44
C SER A 572 11.33 -7.59 25.39
N SER A 573 10.29 -8.06 24.70
CA SER A 573 9.92 -9.50 24.64
C SER A 573 10.31 -10.19 23.33
N ASP A 574 10.26 -9.49 22.18
CA ASP A 574 10.56 -10.11 20.87
C ASP A 574 12.06 -10.32 20.60
N PHE A 575 12.92 -9.64 21.38
CA PHE A 575 14.37 -9.70 21.30
C PHE A 575 14.99 -10.41 22.52
N ASP A 576 14.23 -11.23 23.26
CA ASP A 576 14.79 -12.05 24.34
C ASP A 576 15.89 -13.01 23.83
N ASP A 577 15.76 -13.46 22.58
CA ASP A 577 16.79 -14.23 21.87
C ASP A 577 17.96 -13.37 21.34
N TYR A 578 17.86 -12.03 21.43
CA TYR A 578 18.80 -11.04 20.86
C TYR A 578 19.08 -9.85 21.82
N PRO A 579 19.59 -10.10 23.04
CA PRO A 579 19.70 -9.09 24.11
C PRO A 579 20.59 -7.88 23.77
N ASP A 580 21.58 -8.06 22.90
CA ASP A 580 22.48 -6.99 22.45
C ASP A 580 21.76 -5.97 21.56
N ILE A 581 20.84 -6.43 20.70
CA ILE A 581 20.07 -5.57 19.79
C ILE A 581 19.04 -4.78 20.60
N ASN A 582 18.34 -5.46 21.52
CA ASN A 582 17.40 -4.82 22.42
C ASN A 582 18.07 -3.68 23.22
N SER A 583 19.23 -3.97 23.82
CA SER A 583 20.03 -2.99 24.56
C SER A 583 20.48 -1.81 23.68
N ALA A 584 20.87 -2.06 22.42
CA ALA A 584 21.29 -1.03 21.49
C ALA A 584 20.14 -0.11 21.03
N ILE A 585 18.94 -0.67 20.80
CA ILE A 585 17.75 0.12 20.44
C ILE A 585 17.35 1.03 21.62
N HIS A 586 17.30 0.49 22.84
CA HIS A 586 17.01 1.29 24.03
C HIS A 586 18.07 2.36 24.31
N ALA A 587 19.36 2.05 24.15
CA ALA A 587 20.45 3.00 24.37
C ALA A 587 20.51 4.11 23.31
N SER A 588 20.21 3.79 22.05
CA SER A 588 20.22 4.75 20.93
C SER A 588 18.92 5.55 20.82
N GLY A 589 17.81 5.03 21.34
CA GLY A 589 16.47 5.55 21.09
C GLY A 589 16.03 5.43 19.64
N ASN A 590 16.74 4.64 18.81
CA ASN A 590 16.46 4.48 17.39
C ASN A 590 15.51 3.30 17.15
N TRP A 591 14.22 3.55 17.40
CA TRP A 591 13.16 2.54 17.34
C TRP A 591 12.74 2.16 15.92
N ARG A 592 13.24 2.83 14.88
CA ARG A 592 13.15 2.42 13.46
C ARG A 592 13.53 0.95 13.25
N LEU A 593 14.44 0.43 14.08
CA LEU A 593 14.92 -0.95 14.00
C LEU A 593 13.87 -1.99 14.40
N ALA A 594 12.74 -1.54 14.94
CA ALA A 594 11.63 -2.34 15.44
C ALA A 594 10.31 -2.10 14.69
N VAL A 595 10.32 -1.22 13.68
CA VAL A 595 9.11 -0.81 12.96
C VAL A 595 8.74 -1.88 11.93
N ASN A 596 7.46 -2.24 11.92
CA ASN A 596 6.83 -2.85 10.77
C ASN A 596 6.40 -1.74 9.81
N PHE A 597 7.10 -1.59 8.68
CA PHE A 597 6.81 -0.56 7.68
C PHE A 597 5.41 -0.72 7.05
N SER A 598 4.78 -1.90 7.16
CA SER A 598 3.39 -2.09 6.74
C SER A 598 2.40 -1.35 7.64
N ASP A 599 2.63 -1.32 8.95
CA ASP A 599 1.77 -0.61 9.92
C ASP A 599 1.67 0.88 9.56
N GLU A 600 2.76 1.46 9.05
CA GLU A 600 2.83 2.87 8.67
C GLU A 600 1.99 3.18 7.43
N ASN A 601 1.99 2.30 6.44
CA ASN A 601 1.11 2.44 5.27
C ASN A 601 -0.36 2.30 5.68
N LEU A 602 -0.66 1.31 6.54
CA LEU A 602 -2.01 1.07 7.05
C LEU A 602 -2.50 2.25 7.88
N PHE A 603 -1.68 2.79 8.79
CA PHE A 603 -1.99 4.02 9.52
C PHE A 603 -2.26 5.18 8.56
N ALA A 604 -1.40 5.42 7.56
CA ALA A 604 -1.60 6.52 6.63
C ALA A 604 -2.92 6.38 5.83
N MET A 605 -3.29 5.17 5.45
CA MET A 605 -4.52 4.86 4.73
C MET A 605 -5.79 5.01 5.59
N ALA A 606 -5.74 4.57 6.84
CA ALA A 606 -6.86 4.72 7.77
C ALA A 606 -6.99 6.17 8.27
N TYR A 607 -5.87 6.82 8.59
CA TYR A 607 -5.84 8.18 9.11
C TYR A 607 -6.32 9.22 8.10
N LEU A 608 -6.01 9.05 6.80
CA LEU A 608 -6.35 10.02 5.76
C LEU A 608 -7.84 10.41 5.70
N PRO A 609 -8.82 9.48 5.58
CA PRO A 609 -10.24 9.82 5.63
C PRO A 609 -10.67 10.33 7.01
N LEU A 610 -10.13 9.78 8.10
CA LEU A 610 -10.46 10.18 9.47
C LEU A 610 -10.15 11.66 9.72
N ILE A 611 -8.91 12.08 9.43
CA ILE A 611 -8.50 13.48 9.62
C ILE A 611 -9.19 14.42 8.62
N ASP A 612 -9.49 13.96 7.40
CA ASP A 612 -10.22 14.77 6.42
C ASP A 612 -11.64 15.08 6.92
N ILE A 613 -12.36 14.09 7.42
CA ILE A 613 -13.71 14.30 7.97
C ILE A 613 -13.66 15.21 9.20
N GLU A 614 -12.80 14.92 10.18
CA GLU A 614 -12.72 15.69 11.43
C GLU A 614 -12.31 17.15 11.20
N MET A 615 -11.37 17.41 10.29
CA MET A 615 -10.99 18.77 9.91
C MET A 615 -12.08 19.51 9.14
N ASN A 616 -12.86 18.81 8.31
CA ASN A 616 -13.98 19.41 7.58
C ASN A 616 -15.18 19.71 8.50
N GLU A 617 -15.38 18.94 9.57
CA GLU A 617 -16.40 19.20 10.61
C GLU A 617 -16.02 20.41 11.49
N ASP A 618 -14.85 20.35 12.13
CA ASP A 618 -14.28 21.46 12.89
C ASP A 618 -12.75 21.30 13.04
N PRO A 619 -11.94 22.09 12.31
CA PRO A 619 -10.48 21.99 12.36
C PRO A 619 -9.89 22.44 13.71
N ASN A 620 -10.66 23.11 14.57
CA ASN A 620 -10.21 23.56 15.89
C ASN A 620 -10.69 22.65 17.04
N SER A 621 -11.40 21.57 16.73
CA SER A 621 -11.94 20.63 17.71
C SER A 621 -10.84 19.93 18.51
N ASP A 622 -11.18 19.49 19.72
CA ASP A 622 -10.26 18.69 20.54
C ASP A 622 -9.96 17.32 19.91
N ARG A 623 -10.85 16.80 19.05
CA ARG A 623 -10.61 15.59 18.26
C ARG A 623 -9.50 15.82 17.24
N VAL A 624 -9.53 16.91 16.47
CA VAL A 624 -8.44 17.24 15.52
C VAL A 624 -7.11 17.45 16.24
N LYS A 625 -7.10 18.14 17.38
CA LYS A 625 -5.88 18.28 18.21
C LYS A 625 -5.34 16.92 18.67
N THR A 626 -6.22 16.03 19.10
CA THR A 626 -5.83 14.68 19.53
C THR A 626 -5.30 13.83 18.37
N LEU A 627 -5.95 13.87 17.21
CA LEU A 627 -5.46 13.15 16.02
C LEU A 627 -4.12 13.68 15.52
N ARG A 628 -3.88 14.99 15.68
CA ARG A 628 -2.57 15.61 15.45
C ARG A 628 -1.50 15.05 16.40
N GLU A 629 -1.81 14.92 17.69
CA GLU A 629 -0.93 14.26 18.67
C GLU A 629 -0.67 12.79 18.30
N VAL A 630 -1.67 12.05 17.81
CA VAL A 630 -1.51 10.68 17.31
C VAL A 630 -0.53 10.65 16.14
N PHE A 631 -0.73 11.48 15.12
CA PHE A 631 0.15 11.49 13.95
C PHE A 631 1.58 11.93 14.31
N ASP A 632 1.76 12.83 15.28
CA ASP A 632 3.11 13.19 15.76
C ASP A 632 3.88 11.98 16.33
N GLN A 633 3.20 10.96 16.85
CA GLN A 633 3.83 9.70 17.30
C GLN A 633 4.40 8.92 16.10
N TRP A 634 3.60 8.70 15.06
CA TRP A 634 4.01 7.99 13.84
C TRP A 634 5.06 8.76 13.05
N TRP A 635 4.88 10.08 12.94
CA TRP A 635 5.77 10.99 12.22
C TRP A 635 7.20 10.96 12.74
N ALA A 636 7.39 10.59 14.01
CA ALA A 636 8.71 10.51 14.59
C ALA A 636 9.65 9.50 13.89
N ASN A 637 9.14 8.51 13.14
CA ASN A 637 9.92 7.65 12.20
C ASN A 637 9.64 7.97 10.74
N MET A 638 8.37 8.12 10.34
CA MET A 638 8.00 8.35 8.93
C MET A 638 8.75 9.52 8.28
N LYS A 639 9.10 10.57 9.05
CA LYS A 639 9.84 11.74 8.55
C LYS A 639 11.21 11.40 7.97
N ASP A 640 11.85 10.32 8.42
CA ASP A 640 13.20 9.93 8.01
C ASP A 640 13.20 9.04 6.77
N GLU A 641 12.03 8.58 6.33
CA GLU A 641 11.85 7.68 5.18
C GLU A 641 11.83 8.38 3.84
N GLN A 642 11.60 9.70 3.86
CA GLN A 642 11.48 10.54 2.67
C GLN A 642 10.36 10.06 1.73
N ASN A 643 9.31 9.46 2.30
CA ASN A 643 8.14 8.98 1.57
C ASN A 643 7.22 10.17 1.21
N PRO A 644 7.01 10.47 -0.09
CA PRO A 644 6.18 11.59 -0.51
C PRO A 644 4.73 11.55 0.02
N PHE A 645 4.14 10.35 0.13
CA PHE A 645 2.75 10.21 0.61
C PHE A 645 2.63 10.63 2.08
N TYR A 646 3.53 10.14 2.93
CA TYR A 646 3.54 10.47 4.35
C TYR A 646 3.85 11.95 4.58
N ILE A 647 4.78 12.53 3.82
CA ILE A 647 5.11 13.96 3.86
C ILE A 647 3.87 14.83 3.53
N TYR A 648 3.16 14.52 2.44
CA TYR A 648 1.99 15.28 2.05
C TYR A 648 0.82 15.09 3.02
N LEU A 649 0.62 13.88 3.55
CA LEU A 649 -0.38 13.64 4.59
C LEU A 649 -0.08 14.45 5.85
N TYR A 650 1.18 14.49 6.30
CA TYR A 650 1.58 15.29 7.46
C TYR A 650 1.36 16.80 7.23
N GLN A 651 1.76 17.31 6.06
CA GLN A 651 1.51 18.71 5.70
C GLN A 651 0.00 19.03 5.61
N LYS A 652 -0.83 18.09 5.13
CA LYS A 652 -2.29 18.26 5.07
C LYS A 652 -2.90 18.39 6.46
N THR A 653 -2.43 17.57 7.39
CA THR A 653 -2.87 17.59 8.80
C THR A 653 -2.47 18.90 9.50
N TYR A 654 -1.33 19.47 9.12
CA TYR A 654 -0.77 20.72 9.67
C TYR A 654 -0.58 21.79 8.58
N PRO A 655 -1.65 22.36 8.00
CA PRO A 655 -1.52 23.36 6.94
C PRO A 655 -0.70 24.59 7.37
N GLU A 656 -0.70 24.91 8.66
CA GLU A 656 0.06 26.04 9.24
C GLU A 656 1.57 25.78 9.36
N ARG A 657 2.04 24.53 9.22
CA ARG A 657 3.45 24.18 9.32
C ARG A 657 4.18 24.36 7.98
N THR A 658 5.48 24.59 8.06
CA THR A 658 6.36 24.78 6.88
C THR A 658 7.56 23.82 6.88
N ASP A 659 7.60 22.86 7.80
CA ASP A 659 8.73 21.96 8.06
C ASP A 659 8.50 20.51 7.59
N ALA A 660 7.38 20.22 6.90
CA ALA A 660 7.02 18.88 6.43
C ALA A 660 7.92 18.29 5.32
N GLN A 661 8.91 19.05 4.82
CA GLN A 661 9.89 18.62 3.81
C GLN A 661 9.35 18.43 2.38
N LEU A 662 8.51 19.36 1.90
CA LEU A 662 7.91 19.28 0.55
C LEU A 662 8.94 19.16 -0.59
N ASP A 663 10.09 19.84 -0.48
CA ASP A 663 11.18 19.73 -1.46
C ASP A 663 11.78 18.31 -1.51
N THR A 664 11.81 17.60 -0.37
CA THR A 664 12.23 16.19 -0.31
C THR A 664 11.23 15.28 -1.00
N ALA A 665 9.92 15.52 -0.83
CA ALA A 665 8.89 14.75 -1.53
C ALA A 665 8.98 14.95 -3.06
N ALA A 666 9.14 16.19 -3.53
CA ALA A 666 9.32 16.50 -4.95
C ALA A 666 10.61 15.85 -5.52
N TRP A 667 11.72 15.95 -4.80
CA TRP A 667 12.98 15.30 -5.17
C TRP A 667 12.83 13.78 -5.23
N ALA A 668 12.21 13.14 -4.23
CA ALA A 668 12.03 11.69 -4.20
C ALA A 668 11.20 11.21 -5.40
N LEU A 669 10.10 11.89 -5.74
CA LEU A 669 9.31 11.61 -6.95
C LEU A 669 10.17 11.72 -8.22
N SER A 670 11.00 12.77 -8.33
CA SER A 670 11.89 12.95 -9.49
C SER A 670 12.93 11.84 -9.63
N ARG A 671 13.38 11.28 -8.50
CA ARG A 671 14.40 10.22 -8.44
C ARG A 671 13.81 8.80 -8.50
N MET A 672 12.49 8.59 -8.54
CA MET A 672 11.92 7.25 -8.79
C MET A 672 12.33 6.72 -10.19
N PRO A 673 12.53 5.42 -10.41
CA PRO A 673 12.81 4.92 -11.76
C PRO A 673 11.67 5.19 -12.75
N GLN A 674 11.97 5.45 -14.03
CA GLN A 674 10.93 5.62 -15.06
C GLN A 674 9.99 4.41 -15.19
N TYR A 675 10.55 3.20 -14.99
CA TYR A 675 9.80 1.95 -14.99
C TYR A 675 10.00 1.23 -13.65
N PRO A 676 8.92 0.80 -12.97
CA PRO A 676 8.97 0.15 -11.66
C PRO A 676 9.40 -1.33 -11.73
N ILE A 677 10.36 -1.64 -12.61
CA ILE A 677 10.89 -2.99 -12.77
C ILE A 677 11.75 -3.35 -11.56
N ASN A 678 11.51 -4.54 -11.03
CA ASN A 678 12.25 -5.08 -9.91
C ASN A 678 13.61 -5.60 -10.39
N PHE A 679 14.65 -4.81 -10.13
CA PHE A 679 16.05 -5.21 -10.31
C PHE A 679 16.73 -5.32 -8.95
N PRO A 680 17.53 -6.38 -8.71
CA PRO A 680 18.33 -6.45 -7.50
C PRO A 680 19.35 -5.30 -7.47
N VAL A 681 19.72 -4.87 -6.27
CA VAL A 681 20.65 -3.75 -6.06
C VAL A 681 21.63 -4.08 -4.95
N ASN A 682 22.89 -3.71 -5.11
CA ASN A 682 23.93 -3.82 -4.08
C ASN A 682 24.49 -2.46 -3.72
N ASN A 683 24.21 -2.00 -2.51
CA ASN A 683 24.79 -0.77 -1.98
C ASN A 683 25.76 -1.02 -0.81
N SER A 684 26.20 -2.26 -0.57
CA SER A 684 27.13 -2.58 0.53
C SER A 684 28.52 -1.94 0.36
N MET A 685 28.84 -1.47 -0.85
CA MET A 685 30.15 -0.93 -1.19
C MET A 685 30.17 0.59 -1.30
N ARG A 686 29.05 1.26 -0.98
CA ARG A 686 28.96 2.73 -1.00
C ARG A 686 29.80 3.32 0.13
N ALA A 687 30.63 4.30 -0.22
CA ALA A 687 31.46 5.02 0.75
C ALA A 687 30.72 6.20 1.42
N ASP A 688 29.60 6.64 0.83
CA ASP A 688 28.81 7.81 1.26
C ASP A 688 27.60 7.44 2.14
N ALA A 689 27.42 6.15 2.43
CA ALA A 689 26.37 5.62 3.29
C ALA A 689 26.99 4.69 4.32
N LEU A 690 26.55 4.80 5.58
CA LEU A 690 26.96 3.87 6.62
C LEU A 690 26.06 2.65 6.55
N LEU A 691 26.68 1.47 6.49
CA LEU A 691 25.96 0.23 6.66
C LEU A 691 25.69 -0.01 8.13
N VAL A 692 24.45 -0.39 8.38
CA VAL A 692 23.87 -0.56 9.67
C VAL A 692 23.30 -1.97 9.68
N GLN A 693 24.05 -2.93 10.24
CA GLN A 693 23.61 -4.31 10.33
C GLN A 693 22.65 -4.44 11.51
N TYR A 694 21.36 -4.64 11.22
CA TYR A 694 20.39 -4.95 12.27
C TYR A 694 19.37 -5.97 11.81
N PHE A 695 18.76 -6.59 12.80
CA PHE A 695 17.68 -7.54 12.66
C PHE A 695 16.36 -6.76 12.67
N ASN A 696 15.65 -6.73 11.55
CA ASN A 696 14.22 -6.50 11.56
C ASN A 696 13.57 -7.91 11.63
N TYR A 697 12.76 -8.18 12.65
CA TYR A 697 12.14 -9.49 12.84
C TYR A 697 11.19 -9.87 11.70
N ARG A 698 10.56 -8.89 11.05
CA ARG A 698 9.64 -9.10 9.92
C ARG A 698 10.32 -8.98 8.55
N ASP A 699 11.30 -8.10 8.40
CA ASP A 699 12.16 -8.03 7.20
C ASP A 699 13.45 -8.85 7.41
N TYR A 700 13.35 -10.17 7.23
CA TYR A 700 14.49 -11.09 7.31
C TYR A 700 14.72 -11.84 6.00
N THR A 701 15.99 -12.09 5.69
CA THR A 701 16.34 -13.06 4.64
C THR A 701 16.57 -14.42 5.28
N LYS A 702 15.91 -15.47 4.74
CA LYS A 702 16.26 -16.86 5.06
C LYS A 702 17.52 -17.23 4.27
N ILE A 703 18.66 -17.34 4.95
CA ILE A 703 19.88 -17.89 4.35
C ILE A 703 20.21 -19.17 5.11
N SER A 704 20.23 -20.31 4.41
CA SER A 704 20.49 -21.64 4.98
C SER A 704 19.51 -22.09 6.08
N GLY A 705 18.29 -21.56 6.09
CA GLY A 705 17.25 -21.90 7.08
C GLY A 705 17.19 -20.96 8.29
N ASP A 706 18.22 -20.16 8.51
CA ASP A 706 18.27 -19.19 9.61
C ASP A 706 17.74 -17.82 9.16
N ARG A 707 16.99 -17.15 10.05
CA ARG A 707 16.62 -15.74 9.85
C ARG A 707 17.86 -14.88 10.08
N LYS A 708 18.36 -14.23 9.03
CA LYS A 708 19.45 -13.25 9.15
C LYS A 708 18.90 -11.85 8.89
N GLY A 709 19.29 -10.89 9.73
CA GLY A 709 18.85 -9.49 9.64
C GLY A 709 19.25 -8.84 8.32
N VAL A 710 18.38 -7.96 7.82
CA VAL A 710 18.62 -7.17 6.61
C VAL A 710 19.57 -6.02 6.95
N VAL A 711 20.70 -5.94 6.24
CA VAL A 711 21.58 -4.77 6.37
C VAL A 711 20.87 -3.57 5.79
N SER A 712 20.80 -2.53 6.61
CA SER A 712 20.21 -1.26 6.26
C SER A 712 21.28 -0.20 6.08
N THR A 713 20.88 0.91 5.48
CA THR A 713 21.67 2.14 5.38
C THR A 713 21.22 3.10 6.48
N ASN A 714 22.11 3.98 6.92
CA ASN A 714 21.77 4.98 7.94
C ASN A 714 20.74 6.03 7.49
N ARG A 715 20.49 6.15 6.17
CA ARG A 715 19.50 7.05 5.55
C ARG A 715 18.90 6.38 4.31
N PRO A 716 17.71 6.77 3.82
CA PRO A 716 17.20 6.28 2.56
C PRO A 716 18.17 6.66 1.44
N LEU A 717 18.45 5.71 0.54
CA LEU A 717 19.15 6.00 -0.70
C LEU A 717 18.17 6.58 -1.74
N PRO A 718 18.64 7.36 -2.73
CA PRO A 718 17.75 7.87 -3.77
C PRO A 718 16.95 6.72 -4.41
N PRO A 719 15.64 6.90 -4.68
CA PRO A 719 14.76 5.83 -5.14
C PRO A 719 15.24 5.00 -6.33
N ASP A 720 15.97 5.60 -7.27
CA ASP A 720 16.56 4.92 -8.43
C ASP A 720 17.95 4.30 -8.16
N GLU A 721 18.54 4.51 -6.99
CA GLU A 721 19.80 3.88 -6.54
C GLU A 721 19.56 2.71 -5.57
N ARG A 722 18.29 2.37 -5.34
CA ARG A 722 17.85 1.22 -4.53
C ARG A 722 16.84 0.38 -5.29
N GLN A 723 16.41 -0.73 -4.68
CA GLN A 723 15.35 -1.54 -5.26
C GLN A 723 14.04 -0.75 -5.21
N VAL A 724 13.24 -0.90 -6.26
CA VAL A 724 11.85 -0.43 -6.21
C VAL A 724 11.13 -1.19 -5.10
N HIS A 725 10.36 -0.46 -4.31
CA HIS A 725 9.62 -1.01 -3.18
C HIS A 725 8.36 -0.17 -2.99
N LYS A 726 7.42 -0.72 -2.25
CA LYS A 726 6.15 -0.10 -1.86
C LYS A 726 6.33 0.78 -0.63
N PHE A 727 5.26 1.48 -0.26
CA PHE A 727 5.20 2.19 1.03
C PHE A 727 5.30 1.27 2.25
N ASN A 728 4.94 -0.01 2.12
CA ASN A 728 4.97 -0.98 3.22
C ASN A 728 6.32 -1.71 3.43
N SER A 729 7.39 -1.24 2.78
CA SER A 729 8.69 -1.91 2.77
C SER A 729 9.78 -0.95 3.22
N SER A 730 10.82 -1.46 3.90
CA SER A 730 11.88 -0.60 4.42
C SER A 730 12.62 0.18 3.31
N PRO A 731 12.59 1.54 3.33
CA PRO A 731 13.32 2.36 2.37
C PRO A 731 14.84 2.29 2.56
N PHE A 732 15.30 1.67 3.64
CA PHE A 732 16.68 1.68 4.05
C PHE A 732 17.44 0.41 3.69
N ALA A 733 16.77 -0.60 3.14
CA ALA A 733 17.41 -1.85 2.73
C ALA A 733 18.61 -1.57 1.83
N ALA A 734 19.79 -2.01 2.26
CA ALA A 734 21.03 -1.74 1.52
C ALA A 734 21.10 -2.59 0.23
N PHE A 735 20.45 -3.76 0.23
CA PHE A 735 20.57 -4.69 -0.87
C PHE A 735 19.48 -5.78 -0.86
N THR A 736 19.17 -6.35 -2.03
CA THR A 736 18.19 -7.44 -2.19
C THR A 736 18.49 -8.42 -3.34
N ASN A 737 17.94 -9.64 -3.26
CA ASN A 737 17.91 -10.68 -4.30
C ASN A 737 19.27 -11.18 -4.83
N TYR A 738 19.93 -12.06 -4.06
CA TYR A 738 21.28 -12.55 -4.34
C TYR A 738 21.49 -14.06 -4.27
N THR A 739 22.49 -14.52 -5.01
CA THR A 739 23.04 -15.87 -4.93
C THR A 739 24.39 -15.82 -4.21
N ASN A 740 24.57 -16.65 -3.17
CA ASN A 740 25.86 -16.96 -2.53
C ASN A 740 26.45 -15.86 -1.62
N ALA A 741 25.78 -15.58 -0.50
CA ALA A 741 26.41 -14.84 0.59
C ALA A 741 27.29 -15.78 1.44
N THR A 742 28.52 -15.35 1.76
CA THR A 742 29.42 -16.14 2.62
C THR A 742 29.14 -15.81 4.09
N VAL A 743 28.78 -16.82 4.88
CA VAL A 743 28.69 -16.68 6.33
C VAL A 743 30.11 -16.67 6.92
N LEU A 744 30.48 -15.58 7.57
CA LEU A 744 31.63 -15.50 8.46
C LEU A 744 31.15 -15.91 9.86
N ASN A 745 31.56 -17.09 10.33
CA ASN A 745 31.33 -17.61 11.70
C ASN A 745 29.90 -17.43 12.23
N ASN A 746 28.97 -18.34 11.91
CA ASN A 746 27.57 -18.50 12.37
C ASN A 746 26.63 -17.27 12.46
N ASP A 747 27.10 -16.02 12.53
CA ASP A 747 26.30 -14.84 12.85
C ASP A 747 26.51 -13.66 11.90
N TYR A 748 27.60 -13.64 11.10
CA TYR A 748 27.91 -12.54 10.19
C TYR A 748 27.88 -12.98 8.73
N VAL A 749 27.30 -12.17 7.84
CA VAL A 749 27.32 -12.41 6.39
C VAL A 749 28.22 -11.37 5.73
N ASP A 750 29.21 -11.83 4.95
CA ASP A 750 30.08 -10.95 4.17
C ASP A 750 29.35 -10.47 2.90
N TYR A 751 28.60 -9.38 3.05
CA TYR A 751 27.84 -8.76 1.97
C TYR A 751 28.69 -8.12 0.88
N THR A 752 30.02 -8.10 1.03
CA THR A 752 30.94 -7.62 -0.01
C THR A 752 31.24 -8.69 -1.06
N LYS A 753 30.90 -9.97 -0.79
CA LYS A 753 31.17 -11.12 -1.69
C LYS A 753 29.95 -11.60 -2.47
N VAL A 754 28.82 -10.91 -2.32
CA VAL A 754 27.53 -11.37 -2.81
C VAL A 754 27.37 -11.04 -4.30
N GLN A 755 26.82 -11.99 -5.07
CA GLN A 755 26.55 -11.82 -6.50
C GLN A 755 25.04 -11.84 -6.79
N TYR A 756 24.62 -11.04 -7.76
CA TYR A 756 23.23 -10.98 -8.18
C TYR A 756 22.74 -12.31 -8.75
N ASN A 757 21.47 -12.62 -8.49
CA ASN A 757 20.78 -13.65 -9.25
C ASN A 757 20.83 -13.33 -10.76
N PRO A 758 20.89 -14.33 -11.65
CA PRO A 758 20.76 -14.10 -13.08
C PRO A 758 19.51 -13.30 -13.41
N VAL A 759 19.65 -12.26 -14.24
CA VAL A 759 18.54 -11.38 -14.65
C VAL A 759 18.21 -11.55 -16.13
N SER A 760 16.93 -11.37 -16.46
CA SER A 760 16.44 -11.21 -17.83
C SER A 760 16.08 -9.75 -18.06
N TYR A 761 16.42 -9.23 -19.25
CA TYR A 761 15.97 -7.91 -19.72
C TYR A 761 14.73 -7.98 -20.62
N ALA A 762 14.28 -9.21 -20.93
CA ALA A 762 13.10 -9.49 -21.74
C ALA A 762 11.90 -9.91 -20.88
N SER A 763 12.11 -10.18 -19.60
CA SER A 763 11.07 -10.59 -18.66
C SER A 763 11.53 -10.34 -17.23
N GLY A 764 10.58 -10.23 -16.31
CA GLY A 764 10.87 -10.05 -14.90
C GLY A 764 9.61 -9.83 -14.11
N SER A 765 9.77 -9.24 -12.93
CA SER A 765 8.66 -8.77 -12.12
C SER A 765 8.73 -7.27 -11.98
N ALA A 766 7.58 -6.63 -11.88
CA ALA A 766 7.49 -5.20 -11.75
C ALA A 766 6.30 -4.82 -10.90
N LEU A 767 6.52 -3.75 -10.15
CA LEU A 767 5.51 -3.22 -9.30
C LEU A 767 4.50 -2.36 -10.14
N SER A 768 3.33 -1.98 -9.62
CA SER A 768 2.38 -1.01 -10.23
C SER A 768 2.88 0.47 -10.30
N GLY A 769 2.03 1.43 -10.68
CA GLY A 769 2.36 2.87 -10.60
C GLY A 769 1.98 3.54 -9.29
N THR A 770 1.30 2.83 -8.39
CA THR A 770 0.54 3.39 -7.27
C THR A 770 1.35 4.34 -6.38
N TRP A 771 2.54 3.95 -5.93
CA TRP A 771 3.36 4.78 -5.01
C TRP A 771 4.03 5.99 -5.68
N PHE A 772 3.94 6.12 -7.00
CA PHE A 772 4.23 7.39 -7.68
C PHE A 772 2.95 8.19 -7.87
N LEU A 773 1.91 7.58 -8.44
CA LEU A 773 0.68 8.25 -8.87
C LEU A 773 -0.08 8.87 -7.69
N LEU A 774 -0.29 8.13 -6.60
CA LEU A 774 -1.00 8.61 -5.42
C LEU A 774 -0.36 9.88 -4.83
N PRO A 775 0.90 9.87 -4.38
CA PRO A 775 1.50 11.08 -3.82
C PRO A 775 1.70 12.20 -4.84
N TYR A 776 2.01 11.88 -6.11
CA TYR A 776 2.15 12.91 -7.13
C TYR A 776 0.85 13.71 -7.28
N TRP A 777 -0.28 13.03 -7.49
CA TRP A 777 -1.55 13.72 -7.67
C TRP A 777 -2.08 14.34 -6.37
N MET A 778 -1.86 13.72 -5.22
CA MET A 778 -2.16 14.32 -3.92
C MET A 778 -1.41 15.65 -3.73
N GLY A 779 -0.10 15.67 -3.99
CA GLY A 779 0.71 16.88 -3.87
C GLY A 779 0.25 17.99 -4.84
N ARG A 780 -0.13 17.63 -6.06
CA ARG A 780 -0.69 18.56 -7.05
C ARG A 780 -2.04 19.13 -6.61
N TYR A 781 -2.95 18.28 -6.13
CA TYR A 781 -4.30 18.69 -5.72
C TYR A 781 -4.28 19.66 -4.53
N TYR A 782 -3.48 19.37 -3.50
CA TYR A 782 -3.37 20.26 -2.33
C TYR A 782 -2.44 21.46 -2.55
N GLY A 783 -1.83 21.61 -3.73
CA GLY A 783 -0.89 22.69 -4.00
C GLY A 783 0.41 22.60 -3.18
N MET A 784 0.81 21.40 -2.78
CA MET A 784 2.09 21.11 -2.12
C MET A 784 3.21 20.87 -3.13
N LEU A 785 2.85 20.50 -4.36
CA LEU A 785 3.74 20.27 -5.49
C LEU A 785 3.28 21.13 -6.67
N GLU A 786 4.17 21.94 -7.21
CA GLU A 786 3.95 22.70 -8.43
C GLU A 786 4.95 22.28 -9.49
N GLN A 787 4.45 22.09 -10.71
CA GLN A 787 5.31 21.84 -11.84
C GLN A 787 5.69 23.16 -12.48
N GLN A 788 6.98 23.42 -12.60
CA GLN A 788 7.47 24.62 -13.27
C GLN A 788 7.03 24.59 -14.74
N GLN A 789 6.28 25.62 -15.16
CA GLN A 789 5.81 25.80 -16.54
C GLN A 789 6.93 26.14 -17.51
#